data_AF-A0A2D9N1L0-F1
#
_entry.id   AF-A0A2D9N1L0-F1
#
_cell.length_a   1.000
_cell.length_b   1.000
_cell.length_c   1.000
_cell.angle_alpha   90.00
_cell.angle_beta   90.00
_cell.angle_gamma   90.00
#
_symmetry.space_group_name_H-M   'P 1'
#
loop_
_entity.id
_entity.type
_entity.pdbx_description
1 polymer ?
#
loop_
_entity_poly.entity_id
_entity_poly.type
_entity_poly.pdbx_seq_one_letter_code
_entity_poly.pdbx_strand_id
1 'polypeptide(L)'
;MCILPDGRYLLCLLSGDATSVNIKTFVSDDGATWSIRSNRAIRDEILIGTTTGAGNNTHKPVKLRIEQSNSVILLLLETRWNNTNDTKRNRVIQYASTDLGASFRLITTETEISEHSFHSIDLYADKGLFRFAFYGDRSPTYMSLPSAFTSVHSMRAAGAFVLVDGTIRCNGNDNFMTDGELTAYTDEGASHHIIARASNLNAADYRIYWSQDAISWRNMGQDINGAGRCIRTGDADSSVEKIKAVTWTGKTILVGEADATAANFSLCMLSFGGYSSVTLPTATRENADFAEWNRLSFAFNYPAVDVFSNFTNVSKTAVGGGEALSTNGVVNSGNEFWTTNPSILGMPTADIIDKGLIVSAQFNSMTGGNNTTSNRGILLRVDNGTNDFEVEVRVTQTQIVVRDNNASSNVITIGSLSLDDVDILVGLSREKVTLFFRNNNPVSNKRTWINGGTFTSLTDGGGSSASQRIRWGHLAYSGVGILRTTWSNISFAQGFQISNQIHDFTNPDDLMFRSYPTLDRFAWVADNVLISSANGQTFLNDEYRITPDSNFTINNVLYDNSPTPRVMYKSQNVTSGNVPETFIAFKLDDNLSVHIDENMPNDILGIHISNYNFIHAKIEYYSSAAWSVLDSFDSAIESKCTADGRSIRGHSSATNQPYFKFNECAGWRVKIQVGADDFVWRTVISNSEGVFGGTATTTKQAVLLLDASVTISATSGIIYLVPNNMTLLINLNGLKFEGLALRIPSQTTLENDFRIGLLHIGAIVIPGKQYQRGRTISISSGTETTETQSGVIYARNYHPSRRIFRIAWTEGIDVSQLQSDNPDPDYWIADALSGQPIAIANDVPDLLQGLLDYLQGEKKPIVYLPLISKSTNPRELHRENEQALVMLVGEVQTENILGDELVSDGGELIRCATITLQEII
;
A
#
# COMPACT_ATOMS: atom_id res chain seq x y z
N MET A 1 3.50 23.55 -9.00
CA MET A 1 2.52 22.49 -9.29
C MET A 1 1.74 22.24 -8.02
N CYS A 2 0.44 21.95 -8.10
CA CYS A 2 -0.38 21.56 -6.96
C CYS A 2 -1.38 20.47 -7.38
N ILE A 3 -1.99 19.80 -6.40
CA ILE A 3 -3.05 18.82 -6.63
C ILE A 3 -4.39 19.56 -6.57
N LEU A 4 -5.31 19.24 -7.48
CA LEU A 4 -6.67 19.78 -7.53
C LEU A 4 -7.63 18.94 -6.67
N PRO A 5 -8.81 19.47 -6.29
CA PRO A 5 -9.78 18.74 -5.48
C PRO A 5 -10.27 17.41 -6.09
N ASP A 6 -10.14 17.25 -7.41
CA ASP A 6 -10.49 16.05 -8.16
C ASP A 6 -9.33 15.06 -8.33
N GLY A 7 -8.19 15.31 -7.67
CA GLY A 7 -7.00 14.47 -7.71
C GLY A 7 -6.05 14.74 -8.88
N ARG A 8 -6.41 15.61 -9.83
CA ARG A 8 -5.55 15.95 -10.96
C ARG A 8 -4.43 16.90 -10.58
N TYR A 9 -3.35 16.91 -11.35
CA TYR A 9 -2.22 17.81 -11.14
C TYR A 9 -2.39 19.09 -11.98
N LEU A 10 -2.17 20.26 -11.37
CA LEU A 10 -2.09 21.54 -12.04
C LEU A 10 -0.64 22.04 -12.08
N LEU A 11 -0.14 22.31 -13.28
CA LEU A 11 1.17 22.94 -13.51
C LEU A 11 0.96 24.34 -14.07
N CYS A 12 1.61 25.33 -13.46
CA CYS A 12 1.65 26.71 -13.94
C CYS A 12 3.07 27.08 -14.33
N LEU A 13 3.24 27.67 -15.51
CA LEU A 13 4.51 28.12 -16.06
C LEU A 13 4.39 29.58 -16.50
N LEU A 14 5.47 30.35 -16.38
CA LEU A 14 5.58 31.64 -17.05
C LEU A 14 5.84 31.42 -18.54
N SER A 15 5.09 32.10 -19.40
CA SER A 15 5.20 31.98 -20.86
C SER A 15 5.00 33.34 -21.51
N GLY A 16 5.86 33.70 -22.45
CA GLY A 16 5.82 35.00 -23.14
C GLY A 16 7.10 35.27 -23.90
N ASP A 17 7.41 36.55 -24.09
CA ASP A 17 8.60 37.03 -24.78
C ASP A 17 9.58 37.72 -23.81
N ALA A 18 10.59 38.42 -24.33
CA ALA A 18 11.61 39.08 -23.52
C ALA A 18 11.13 40.36 -22.80
N THR A 19 9.92 40.85 -23.11
CA THR A 19 9.36 42.11 -22.62
C THR A 19 8.13 41.92 -21.75
N SER A 20 7.39 40.83 -21.95
CA SER A 20 6.16 40.54 -21.23
C SER A 20 5.92 39.04 -21.10
N VAL A 21 5.35 38.62 -19.97
CA VAL A 21 4.96 37.22 -19.72
C VAL A 21 3.54 37.12 -19.19
N ASN A 22 2.90 35.99 -19.48
CA ASN A 22 1.64 35.54 -18.91
C ASN A 22 1.83 34.18 -18.21
N ILE A 23 0.77 33.67 -17.60
CA ILE A 23 0.77 32.36 -16.94
C ILE A 23 0.08 31.36 -17.86
N LYS A 24 0.79 30.29 -18.20
CA LYS A 24 0.24 29.14 -18.93
C LYS A 24 -0.02 28.00 -17.95
N THR A 25 -1.20 27.38 -18.04
CA THR A 25 -1.59 26.28 -17.16
C THR A 25 -1.80 24.97 -17.91
N PHE A 26 -1.40 23.88 -17.27
CA PHE A 26 -1.54 22.51 -17.76
C PHE A 26 -2.19 21.65 -16.67
N VAL A 27 -2.99 20.68 -17.09
CA VAL A 27 -3.60 19.68 -16.21
C VAL A 27 -3.20 18.27 -16.65
N SER A 28 -3.01 17.39 -15.67
CA SER A 28 -2.65 16.00 -15.89
C SER A 28 -3.41 15.09 -14.92
N ASP A 29 -3.85 13.94 -15.40
CA ASP A 29 -4.52 12.91 -14.57
C ASP A 29 -3.51 11.96 -13.92
N ASP A 30 -2.31 11.83 -14.50
CA ASP A 30 -1.30 10.82 -14.14
C ASP A 30 0.09 11.39 -13.83
N GLY A 31 0.31 12.68 -14.06
CA GLY A 31 1.61 13.37 -13.96
C GLY A 31 2.54 13.13 -15.15
N ALA A 32 2.22 12.23 -16.07
CA ALA A 32 3.03 11.86 -17.23
C ALA A 32 2.56 12.58 -18.50
N THR A 33 1.25 12.70 -18.70
CA THR A 33 0.65 13.35 -19.86
C THR A 33 -0.03 14.65 -19.46
N TRP A 34 0.29 15.73 -20.16
CA TRP A 34 -0.15 17.08 -19.80
C TRP A 34 -0.98 17.71 -20.92
N SER A 35 -2.17 18.18 -20.57
CA SER A 35 -3.04 18.93 -21.48
C SER A 35 -3.05 20.41 -21.11
N ILE A 36 -3.07 21.30 -22.10
CA ILE A 36 -3.16 22.74 -21.85
C ILE A 36 -4.55 23.05 -21.30
N ARG A 37 -4.60 23.69 -20.13
CA ARG A 37 -5.84 24.18 -19.53
C ARG A 37 -6.11 25.63 -19.89
N SER A 38 -5.09 26.49 -19.85
CA SER A 38 -5.17 27.88 -20.28
C SER A 38 -3.83 28.35 -20.86
N ASN A 39 -3.88 29.03 -22.01
CA ASN A 39 -2.68 29.60 -22.62
C ASN A 39 -2.33 31.00 -22.06
N ARG A 40 -3.31 31.67 -21.44
CA ARG A 40 -3.19 32.99 -20.83
C ARG A 40 -4.13 33.08 -19.63
N ALA A 41 -3.63 32.66 -18.47
CA ALA A 41 -4.46 32.53 -17.28
C ALA A 41 -4.62 33.85 -16.52
N ILE A 42 -3.78 34.86 -16.76
CA ILE A 42 -3.96 36.22 -16.21
C ILE A 42 -4.39 37.19 -17.31
N ARG A 43 -5.23 38.15 -16.95
CA ARG A 43 -5.77 39.17 -17.88
C ARG A 43 -4.67 40.10 -18.41
N ASP A 44 -3.90 40.66 -17.49
CA ASP A 44 -2.86 41.64 -17.77
C ASP A 44 -1.49 40.96 -17.72
N GLU A 45 -0.65 41.23 -18.73
CA GLU A 45 0.71 40.66 -18.77
C GLU A 45 1.61 41.34 -17.75
N ILE A 46 2.59 40.56 -17.28
CA ILE A 46 3.62 41.06 -16.38
C ILE A 46 4.76 41.56 -17.26
N LEU A 47 5.06 42.86 -17.17
CA LEU A 47 6.19 43.46 -17.87
C LEU A 47 7.50 42.99 -17.25
N ILE A 48 8.35 42.37 -18.07
CA ILE A 48 9.64 41.83 -17.63
C ILE A 48 10.83 42.49 -18.34
N GLY A 49 11.98 42.47 -17.69
CA GLY A 49 13.20 43.04 -18.22
C GLY A 49 14.46 42.58 -17.49
N THR A 50 15.60 42.64 -18.17
CA THR A 50 16.91 42.23 -17.63
C THR A 50 17.76 43.41 -17.16
N THR A 51 17.50 44.62 -17.66
CA THR A 51 18.26 45.83 -17.31
C THR A 51 17.80 46.36 -15.95
N THR A 52 18.72 46.67 -15.04
CA THR A 52 18.42 47.38 -13.78
C THR A 52 18.83 48.85 -13.92
N GLY A 53 18.00 49.79 -13.46
CA GLY A 53 18.33 51.22 -13.52
C GLY A 53 17.20 52.13 -13.04
N ALA A 54 17.53 53.40 -12.80
CA ALA A 54 16.56 54.41 -12.37
C ALA A 54 15.46 54.59 -13.43
N GLY A 55 14.20 54.56 -13.01
CA GLY A 55 13.02 54.71 -13.88
C GLY A 55 12.61 53.47 -14.67
N ASN A 56 13.26 52.31 -14.48
CA ASN A 56 12.89 51.10 -15.21
C ASN A 56 11.67 50.39 -14.57
N ASN A 57 10.54 50.37 -15.27
CA ASN A 57 9.27 49.83 -14.79
C ASN A 57 9.04 48.36 -15.20
N THR A 58 10.00 47.49 -14.92
CA THR A 58 9.93 46.05 -15.27
C THR A 58 10.31 45.15 -14.11
N HIS A 59 9.82 43.91 -14.14
CA HIS A 59 10.13 42.86 -13.18
C HIS A 59 11.16 41.85 -13.72
N LYS A 60 12.01 41.31 -12.85
CA LYS A 60 12.76 40.08 -13.09
C LYS A 60 12.11 38.96 -12.28
N PRO A 61 11.41 37.99 -12.91
CA PRO A 61 10.85 36.84 -12.19
C PRO A 61 11.93 36.02 -11.48
N VAL A 62 11.62 35.53 -10.27
CA VAL A 62 12.55 34.75 -9.45
C VAL A 62 11.97 33.37 -9.14
N LYS A 63 10.80 33.30 -8.50
CA LYS A 63 10.23 32.06 -7.99
C LYS A 63 8.71 32.10 -8.11
N LEU A 64 8.13 31.01 -8.60
CA LEU A 64 6.68 30.83 -8.70
C LEU A 64 6.24 29.74 -7.71
N ARG A 65 5.20 30.01 -6.93
CA ARG A 65 4.59 29.06 -5.99
C ARG A 65 3.09 29.04 -6.17
N ILE A 66 2.53 27.84 -6.05
CA ILE A 66 1.10 27.59 -6.25
C ILE A 66 0.67 26.52 -5.28
N GLU A 67 -0.51 26.69 -4.71
CA GLU A 67 -1.10 25.69 -3.84
C GLU A 67 -2.63 25.77 -3.90
N GLN A 68 -3.30 24.68 -3.57
CA GLN A 68 -4.75 24.58 -3.51
C GLN A 68 -5.23 24.33 -2.08
N SER A 69 -6.29 25.04 -1.67
CA SER A 69 -6.99 24.79 -0.42
C SER A 69 -8.46 25.18 -0.55
N ASN A 70 -9.39 24.37 -0.01
CA ASN A 70 -10.84 24.61 -0.06
C ASN A 70 -11.37 25.00 -1.45
N SER A 71 -10.96 24.28 -2.50
CA SER A 71 -11.29 24.50 -3.92
C SER A 71 -10.89 25.87 -4.50
N VAL A 72 -10.06 26.63 -3.79
CA VAL A 72 -9.45 27.87 -4.28
C VAL A 72 -7.95 27.64 -4.45
N ILE A 73 -7.35 28.30 -5.44
CA ILE A 73 -5.92 28.20 -5.73
C ILE A 73 -5.26 29.55 -5.48
N LEU A 74 -4.19 29.53 -4.69
CA LEU A 74 -3.31 30.66 -4.45
C LEU A 74 -2.07 30.52 -5.33
N LEU A 75 -1.75 31.56 -6.09
CA LEU A 75 -0.52 31.66 -6.86
C LEU A 75 0.26 32.89 -6.41
N LEU A 76 1.54 32.69 -6.10
CA LEU A 76 2.48 33.73 -5.68
C LEU A 76 3.66 33.77 -6.64
N LEU A 77 3.96 34.95 -7.16
CA LEU A 77 5.12 35.20 -8.01
C LEU A 77 6.08 36.16 -7.31
N GLU A 78 7.24 35.65 -6.90
CA GLU A 78 8.36 36.47 -6.46
C GLU A 78 9.06 37.09 -7.67
N THR A 79 9.30 38.39 -7.57
CA THR A 79 9.98 39.19 -8.58
C THR A 79 10.99 40.13 -7.94
N ARG A 80 12.01 40.50 -8.71
CA ARG A 80 12.93 41.58 -8.40
C ARG A 80 12.60 42.78 -9.29
N TRP A 81 12.25 43.91 -8.68
CA TRP A 81 11.93 45.13 -9.39
C TRP A 81 13.19 45.80 -9.95
N ASN A 82 13.15 46.23 -11.21
CA ASN A 82 14.33 46.77 -11.89
C ASN A 82 14.56 48.28 -11.64
N ASN A 83 13.55 49.01 -11.14
CA ASN A 83 13.72 50.43 -10.82
C ASN A 83 14.56 50.58 -9.55
N THR A 84 15.69 51.28 -9.65
CA THR A 84 16.55 51.58 -8.51
C THR A 84 16.12 52.82 -7.72
N ASN A 85 15.11 53.56 -8.19
CA ASN A 85 14.51 54.67 -7.43
C ASN A 85 13.63 54.15 -6.28
N ASP A 86 13.08 52.94 -6.43
CA ASP A 86 12.30 52.28 -5.38
C ASP A 86 13.25 51.55 -4.42
N THR A 87 13.03 51.73 -3.13
CA THR A 87 13.84 51.09 -2.09
C THR A 87 13.48 49.61 -1.97
N LYS A 88 12.19 49.28 -1.87
CA LYS A 88 11.65 47.92 -1.74
C LYS A 88 11.57 47.22 -3.10
N ARG A 89 12.58 46.38 -3.38
CA ARG A 89 12.77 45.78 -4.72
C ARG A 89 12.46 44.29 -4.79
N ASN A 90 12.48 43.54 -3.69
CA ASN A 90 11.95 42.16 -3.70
C ASN A 90 10.44 42.22 -3.51
N ARG A 91 9.67 41.87 -4.55
CA ARG A 91 8.21 42.02 -4.59
C ARG A 91 7.54 40.68 -4.80
N VAL A 92 6.37 40.48 -4.19
CA VAL A 92 5.51 39.32 -4.43
C VAL A 92 4.19 39.79 -5.04
N ILE A 93 3.82 39.19 -6.17
CA ILE A 93 2.54 39.39 -6.83
C ILE A 93 1.65 38.20 -6.52
N GLN A 94 0.48 38.46 -5.93
CA GLN A 94 -0.49 37.45 -5.51
C GLN A 94 -1.66 37.39 -6.47
N TYR A 95 -2.02 36.16 -6.85
CA TYR A 95 -3.18 35.85 -7.65
C TYR A 95 -4.02 34.75 -6.99
N ALA A 96 -5.32 34.76 -7.25
CA ALA A 96 -6.26 33.74 -6.79
C ALA A 96 -7.11 33.19 -7.95
N SER A 97 -7.44 31.91 -7.92
CA SER A 97 -8.32 31.26 -8.88
C SER A 97 -9.42 30.45 -8.18
N THR A 98 -10.64 30.53 -8.72
CA THR A 98 -11.82 29.76 -8.28
C THR A 98 -12.32 28.79 -9.35
N ASP A 99 -11.65 28.73 -10.50
CA ASP A 99 -12.00 27.89 -11.66
C ASP A 99 -10.95 26.78 -11.93
N LEU A 100 -10.31 26.35 -10.84
CA LEU A 100 -9.26 25.34 -10.80
C LEU A 100 -8.07 25.68 -11.72
N GLY A 101 -7.67 26.95 -11.76
CA GLY A 101 -6.48 27.42 -12.47
C GLY A 101 -6.67 27.63 -13.98
N ALA A 102 -7.91 27.84 -14.44
CA ALA A 102 -8.17 28.26 -15.81
C ALA A 102 -7.95 29.78 -15.97
N SER A 103 -8.34 30.56 -14.97
CA SER A 103 -8.08 31.99 -14.86
C SER A 103 -7.66 32.40 -13.44
N PHE A 104 -6.89 33.48 -13.35
CA PHE A 104 -6.34 34.02 -12.11
C PHE A 104 -6.65 35.51 -12.00
N ARG A 105 -7.23 35.90 -10.86
CA ARG A 105 -7.49 37.29 -10.49
C ARG A 105 -6.33 37.85 -9.68
N LEU A 106 -5.85 39.03 -10.04
CA LEU A 106 -4.83 39.76 -9.27
C LEU A 106 -5.42 40.24 -7.93
N ILE A 107 -4.68 39.98 -6.84
CA ILE A 107 -5.03 40.39 -5.47
C ILE A 107 -4.14 41.54 -5.01
N THR A 108 -2.85 41.51 -5.33
CA THR A 108 -1.90 42.57 -5.00
C THR A 108 -2.26 43.89 -5.68
N THR A 109 -2.25 44.99 -4.92
CA THR A 109 -2.46 46.34 -5.45
C THR A 109 -1.14 47.06 -5.71
N GLU A 110 -1.18 48.12 -6.54
CA GLU A 110 0.00 48.93 -6.85
C GLU A 110 0.58 49.65 -5.63
N THR A 111 -0.25 49.97 -4.64
CA THR A 111 0.22 50.60 -3.39
C THR A 111 0.93 49.58 -2.51
N GLU A 112 0.30 48.44 -2.28
CA GLU A 112 0.77 47.38 -1.38
C GLU A 112 2.11 46.77 -1.82
N ILE A 113 2.31 46.58 -3.13
CA ILE A 113 3.50 45.89 -3.66
C ILE A 113 4.83 46.62 -3.35
N SER A 114 4.76 47.88 -2.96
CA SER A 114 5.93 48.73 -2.67
C SER A 114 6.23 48.90 -1.18
N GLU A 115 5.37 48.38 -0.28
CA GLU A 115 5.47 48.61 1.16
C GLU A 115 6.46 47.65 1.85
N HIS A 116 6.43 46.38 1.45
CA HIS A 116 7.18 45.31 2.11
C HIS A 116 7.98 44.46 1.13
N SER A 117 9.10 43.91 1.62
CA SER A 117 9.96 43.03 0.82
C SER A 117 9.78 41.57 1.22
N PHE A 118 9.73 40.70 0.22
CA PHE A 118 9.56 39.26 0.36
C PHE A 118 10.61 38.56 -0.49
N HIS A 119 11.35 37.62 0.08
CA HIS A 119 12.38 36.87 -0.65
C HIS A 119 12.36 35.38 -0.34
N SER A 120 12.69 34.57 -1.34
CA SER A 120 12.71 33.10 -1.29
C SER A 120 11.41 32.53 -0.74
N ILE A 121 10.32 32.80 -1.46
CA ILE A 121 8.99 32.40 -1.03
C ILE A 121 8.76 30.89 -1.11
N ASP A 122 7.99 30.36 -0.16
CA ASP A 122 7.42 29.02 -0.26
C ASP A 122 5.99 28.95 0.28
N LEU A 123 5.25 27.97 -0.23
CA LEU A 123 3.82 27.80 0.02
C LEU A 123 3.49 26.31 0.19
N TYR A 124 2.60 26.00 1.12
CA TYR A 124 1.91 24.72 1.23
C TYR A 124 0.53 24.92 1.87
N ALA A 125 -0.34 23.92 1.81
CA ALA A 125 -1.66 23.95 2.44
C ALA A 125 -1.74 22.95 3.59
N ASP A 126 -2.44 23.35 4.65
CA ASP A 126 -2.74 22.50 5.79
C ASP A 126 -4.05 22.96 6.46
N LYS A 127 -4.92 22.01 6.82
CA LYS A 127 -6.20 22.25 7.52
C LYS A 127 -7.06 23.34 6.88
N GLY A 128 -7.12 23.38 5.54
CA GLY A 128 -7.90 24.37 4.81
C GLY A 128 -7.29 25.78 4.78
N LEU A 129 -6.06 25.95 5.29
CA LEU A 129 -5.33 27.22 5.32
C LEU A 129 -4.13 27.16 4.38
N PHE A 130 -3.75 28.32 3.83
CA PHE A 130 -2.49 28.48 3.12
C PHE A 130 -1.39 28.89 4.10
N ARG A 131 -0.26 28.21 4.04
CA ARG A 131 0.89 28.43 4.91
C ARG A 131 2.04 29.00 4.08
N PHE A 132 2.42 30.23 4.39
CA PHE A 132 3.35 31.00 3.59
C PHE A 132 4.61 31.31 4.39
N ALA A 133 5.76 30.94 3.84
CA ALA A 133 7.06 31.18 4.45
C ALA A 133 7.95 31.97 3.50
N PHE A 134 8.75 32.89 4.05
CA PHE A 134 9.57 33.82 3.28
C PHE A 134 10.64 34.46 4.16
N TYR A 135 11.64 35.09 3.56
CA TYR A 135 12.48 36.06 4.26
C TYR A 135 11.81 37.44 4.28
N GLY A 136 11.49 37.93 5.47
CA GLY A 136 11.00 39.28 5.73
C GLY A 136 12.04 40.03 6.56
N ASP A 137 12.44 41.24 6.11
CA ASP A 137 13.51 42.02 6.74
C ASP A 137 14.77 41.16 7.02
N ARG A 138 15.13 40.36 6.00
CA ARG A 138 16.25 39.40 5.97
C ARG A 138 16.15 38.17 6.87
N SER A 139 15.07 38.01 7.64
CA SER A 139 14.94 36.90 8.60
C SER A 139 13.82 35.92 8.18
N PRO A 140 13.98 34.59 8.39
CA PRO A 140 12.93 33.63 8.10
C PRO A 140 11.65 33.95 8.86
N THR A 141 10.57 34.06 8.13
CA THR A 141 9.25 34.48 8.60
C THR A 141 8.20 33.50 8.10
N TYR A 142 7.18 33.30 8.91
CA TYR A 142 6.03 32.45 8.60
C TYR A 142 4.72 33.21 8.80
N MET A 143 3.73 32.95 7.94
CA MET A 143 2.36 33.44 8.14
C MET A 143 1.33 32.44 7.65
N SER A 144 0.11 32.57 8.15
CA SER A 144 -1.04 31.76 7.73
C SER A 144 -2.09 32.64 7.09
N LEU A 145 -2.57 32.24 5.92
CA LEU A 145 -3.62 32.94 5.18
C LEU A 145 -4.89 32.08 5.21
N PRO A 146 -6.04 32.64 5.63
CA PRO A 146 -7.30 31.90 5.67
C PRO A 146 -7.90 31.68 4.28
N SER A 147 -7.49 32.44 3.27
CA SER A 147 -7.98 32.32 1.90
C SER A 147 -6.94 32.85 0.91
N ALA A 148 -7.00 32.39 -0.34
CA ALA A 148 -6.20 32.94 -1.44
C ALA A 148 -6.52 34.41 -1.76
N PHE A 149 -7.68 34.91 -1.31
CA PHE A 149 -8.11 36.30 -1.47
C PHE A 149 -7.63 37.23 -0.34
N THR A 150 -6.99 36.68 0.70
CA THR A 150 -6.37 37.48 1.76
C THR A 150 -4.99 37.94 1.30
N SER A 151 -4.78 39.25 1.16
CA SER A 151 -3.51 39.81 0.68
C SER A 151 -2.37 39.57 1.68
N VAL A 152 -1.28 38.98 1.20
CA VAL A 152 -0.04 38.80 1.99
C VAL A 152 0.55 40.12 2.45
N HIS A 153 0.37 41.18 1.65
CA HIS A 153 0.87 42.52 1.96
C HIS A 153 0.11 43.15 3.10
N SER A 154 -1.23 43.14 3.07
CA SER A 154 -2.04 43.71 4.16
C SER A 154 -1.83 42.94 5.47
N MET A 155 -1.64 41.62 5.40
CA MET A 155 -1.31 40.81 6.59
C MET A 155 0.08 41.16 7.14
N ARG A 156 1.07 41.42 6.27
CA ARG A 156 2.41 41.87 6.69
C ARG A 156 2.34 43.25 7.36
N ALA A 157 1.58 44.19 6.78
CA ALA A 157 1.37 45.52 7.33
C ALA A 157 0.66 45.50 8.70
N ALA A 158 -0.27 44.57 8.88
CA ALA A 158 -0.97 44.35 10.14
C ALA A 158 -0.13 43.62 11.22
N GLY A 159 1.09 43.17 10.90
CA GLY A 159 1.93 42.40 11.81
C GLY A 159 1.46 40.95 12.03
N ALA A 160 0.61 40.42 11.15
CA ALA A 160 0.05 39.07 11.25
C ALA A 160 1.00 38.00 10.69
N PHE A 161 2.20 37.92 11.27
CA PHE A 161 3.24 36.94 10.93
C PHE A 161 4.04 36.56 12.18
N VAL A 162 4.83 35.49 12.06
CA VAL A 162 5.72 34.98 13.10
C VAL A 162 7.16 35.04 12.59
N LEU A 163 8.05 35.64 13.37
CA LEU A 163 9.49 35.55 13.15
C LEU A 163 9.97 34.16 13.62
N VAL A 164 10.54 33.37 12.71
CA VAL A 164 10.95 31.98 12.99
C VAL A 164 12.32 31.96 13.68
N ASP A 165 13.29 32.70 13.13
CA ASP A 165 14.62 32.86 13.73
C ASP A 165 15.19 34.25 13.38
N GLY A 166 15.55 35.06 14.38
CA GLY A 166 16.18 36.36 14.18
C GLY A 166 17.72 36.31 14.12
N THR A 167 18.32 35.15 14.38
CA THR A 167 19.78 34.96 14.47
C THR A 167 20.43 34.68 13.12
N ILE A 168 19.68 34.14 12.15
CA ILE A 168 20.15 33.95 10.78
C ILE A 168 19.58 35.00 9.84
N ARG A 169 20.38 35.37 8.85
CA ARG A 169 20.00 36.38 7.87
C ARG A 169 20.43 36.01 6.47
N CYS A 170 19.57 36.36 5.53
CA CYS A 170 19.93 36.39 4.13
C CYS A 170 20.84 37.60 3.82
N ASN A 171 21.57 37.59 2.70
CA ASN A 171 22.49 38.68 2.33
C ASN A 171 21.74 39.88 1.70
N GLY A 172 22.36 41.06 1.74
CA GLY A 172 21.76 42.32 1.26
C GLY A 172 21.25 43.22 2.40
N ASN A 173 20.19 43.99 2.13
CA ASN A 173 19.52 44.85 3.12
C ASN A 173 18.01 44.55 3.19
N ASP A 174 17.31 45.11 4.17
CA ASP A 174 15.89 44.83 4.45
C ASP A 174 14.94 45.22 3.30
N ASN A 175 15.42 46.05 2.37
CA ASN A 175 14.67 46.49 1.20
C ASN A 175 15.08 45.75 -0.09
N PHE A 176 16.28 45.15 -0.09
CA PHE A 176 16.86 44.43 -1.21
C PHE A 176 17.76 43.28 -0.76
N MET A 177 17.17 42.08 -0.75
CA MET A 177 17.79 40.80 -0.43
C MET A 177 18.33 40.15 -1.70
N THR A 178 19.57 39.65 -1.64
CA THR A 178 20.35 39.22 -2.81
C THR A 178 20.59 37.73 -2.92
N ASP A 179 20.53 37.01 -1.80
CA ASP A 179 20.73 35.56 -1.65
C ASP A 179 19.87 35.11 -0.44
N GLY A 180 19.64 33.81 -0.31
CA GLY A 180 18.83 33.18 0.73
C GLY A 180 17.93 32.11 0.13
N GLU A 181 17.93 30.92 0.73
CA GLU A 181 17.04 29.83 0.33
C GLU A 181 16.14 29.42 1.47
N LEU A 182 14.87 29.18 1.16
CA LEU A 182 13.87 28.78 2.12
C LEU A 182 12.85 27.84 1.47
N THR A 183 12.42 26.85 2.25
CA THR A 183 11.27 26.01 1.94
C THR A 183 10.50 25.66 3.20
N ALA A 184 9.19 25.46 3.07
CA ALA A 184 8.30 25.05 4.13
C ALA A 184 7.39 23.92 3.66
N TYR A 185 7.09 23.01 4.59
CA TYR A 185 6.29 21.82 4.34
C TYR A 185 5.62 21.33 5.63
N THR A 186 4.69 20.40 5.47
CA THR A 186 4.08 19.66 6.58
C THR A 186 4.42 18.18 6.44
N ASP A 187 4.41 17.49 7.56
CA ASP A 187 4.68 16.07 7.62
C ASP A 187 3.44 15.24 7.99
N GLU A 188 3.60 13.92 8.10
CA GLU A 188 2.45 13.02 8.29
C GLU A 188 1.75 13.24 9.63
N GLY A 189 2.48 13.72 10.66
CA GLY A 189 1.97 14.05 12.00
C GLY A 189 1.32 15.44 12.10
N ALA A 190 1.20 16.16 10.99
CA ALA A 190 0.71 17.54 10.93
C ALA A 190 1.59 18.56 11.65
N SER A 191 2.87 18.25 11.84
CA SER A 191 3.88 19.21 12.26
C SER A 191 4.27 20.10 11.07
N HIS A 192 4.70 21.33 11.38
CA HIS A 192 5.13 22.33 10.42
C HIS A 192 6.64 22.45 10.43
N HIS A 193 7.24 22.45 9.25
CA HIS A 193 8.69 22.47 9.09
C HIS A 193 9.13 23.59 8.16
N ILE A 194 10.25 24.24 8.48
CA ILE A 194 10.91 25.22 7.62
C ILE A 194 12.39 24.85 7.52
N ILE A 195 12.93 24.83 6.30
CA ILE A 195 14.37 24.75 6.07
C ILE A 195 14.82 26.09 5.48
N ALA A 196 15.85 26.71 6.07
CA ALA A 196 16.32 28.04 5.66
C ALA A 196 17.85 28.14 5.68
N ARG A 197 18.44 28.72 4.62
CA ARG A 197 19.89 28.97 4.47
C ARG A 197 20.34 30.20 5.28
N ALA A 198 21.29 30.00 6.18
CA ALA A 198 21.95 31.08 6.93
C ALA A 198 23.09 31.72 6.12
N SER A 199 22.76 32.52 5.10
CA SER A 199 23.73 33.10 4.17
C SER A 199 24.80 33.98 4.85
N ASN A 200 24.51 34.57 6.01
CA ASN A 200 25.46 35.39 6.77
C ASN A 200 26.62 34.59 7.42
N LEU A 201 26.61 33.26 7.35
CA LEU A 201 27.60 32.39 8.00
C LEU A 201 28.64 31.78 7.04
N ASN A 202 28.59 32.09 5.74
CA ASN A 202 29.57 31.66 4.71
C ASN A 202 29.98 30.17 4.74
N ALA A 203 29.02 29.25 4.92
CA ALA A 203 29.33 27.82 5.12
C ALA A 203 28.27 26.84 4.56
N ALA A 204 27.41 27.31 3.63
CA ALA A 204 26.21 26.60 3.16
C ALA A 204 25.45 25.90 4.31
N ASP A 205 25.14 26.68 5.35
CA ASP A 205 24.47 26.21 6.57
C ASP A 205 22.95 26.33 6.39
N TYR A 206 22.26 25.19 6.29
CA TYR A 206 20.80 25.12 6.25
C TYR A 206 20.29 24.67 7.59
N ARG A 207 19.41 25.48 8.17
CA ARG A 207 18.75 25.18 9.44
C ARG A 207 17.35 24.65 9.20
N ILE A 208 16.93 23.73 10.06
CA ILE A 208 15.58 23.18 10.11
C ILE A 208 14.88 23.62 11.39
N TYR A 209 13.66 24.10 11.23
CA TYR A 209 12.78 24.55 12.29
C TYR A 209 11.51 23.70 12.29
N TRP A 210 11.02 23.42 13.49
CA TRP A 210 9.83 22.63 13.74
C TRP A 210 8.82 23.44 14.57
N SER A 211 7.54 23.26 14.27
CA SER A 211 6.45 23.82 15.04
C SER A 211 5.23 22.89 15.01
N GLN A 212 4.61 22.66 16.17
CA GLN A 212 3.37 21.88 16.27
C GLN A 212 2.12 22.72 15.96
N ASP A 213 2.17 24.02 16.27
CA ASP A 213 1.03 24.94 16.24
C ASP A 213 1.12 26.01 15.15
N ALA A 214 2.26 26.05 14.43
CA ALA A 214 2.62 27.08 13.46
C ALA A 214 2.81 28.49 14.05
N ILE A 215 2.88 28.61 15.38
CA ILE A 215 3.03 29.85 16.14
C ILE A 215 4.39 29.86 16.86
N SER A 216 4.70 28.76 17.54
CA SER A 216 5.94 28.60 18.31
C SER A 216 6.91 27.74 17.52
N TRP A 217 8.05 28.31 17.14
CA TRP A 217 9.07 27.63 16.35
C TRP A 217 10.27 27.25 17.23
N ARG A 218 10.79 26.04 17.01
CA ARG A 218 11.99 25.52 17.67
C ARG A 218 12.97 25.02 16.63
N ASN A 219 14.26 25.15 16.93
CA ASN A 219 15.29 24.53 16.10
C ASN A 219 15.23 23.01 16.29
N MET A 220 15.18 22.29 15.19
CA MET A 220 15.25 20.83 15.20
C MET A 220 16.70 20.41 14.92
N GLY A 221 17.24 19.42 15.62
CA GLY A 221 18.62 19.03 15.34
C GLY A 221 19.67 19.96 15.96
N GLN A 222 19.44 20.53 17.15
CA GLN A 222 20.35 21.54 17.73
C GLN A 222 21.75 20.99 17.99
N ASP A 223 22.78 21.75 17.64
CA ASP A 223 24.17 21.47 17.99
C ASP A 223 24.63 22.25 19.23
N ILE A 224 25.94 22.18 19.55
CA ILE A 224 26.59 22.93 20.65
C ILE A 224 26.41 24.45 20.57
N ASN A 225 26.09 25.01 19.40
CA ASN A 225 25.81 26.44 19.20
C ASN A 225 24.30 26.73 19.20
N GLY A 226 23.46 25.75 19.54
CA GLY A 226 22.01 25.85 19.45
C GLY A 226 21.48 25.89 18.02
N ALA A 227 22.29 25.57 17.01
CA ALA A 227 21.92 25.65 15.60
C ALA A 227 21.34 24.32 15.13
N GLY A 228 20.08 24.34 14.68
CA GLY A 228 19.37 23.16 14.17
C GLY A 228 19.74 22.84 12.73
N ARG A 229 20.88 22.18 12.47
CA ARG A 229 21.39 22.03 11.09
C ARG A 229 20.85 20.81 10.37
N CYS A 230 20.40 20.96 9.13
CA CYS A 230 20.09 19.84 8.24
C CYS A 230 21.15 19.62 7.16
N ILE A 231 21.83 20.69 6.72
CA ILE A 231 22.96 20.63 5.79
C ILE A 231 24.02 21.62 6.27
N ARG A 232 25.27 21.20 6.28
CA ARG A 232 26.44 22.07 6.48
C ARG A 232 27.65 21.43 5.82
N THR A 233 28.09 22.01 4.72
CA THR A 233 29.30 21.54 4.00
C THR A 233 30.54 22.27 4.49
N GLY A 234 30.38 23.45 5.12
CA GLY A 234 31.52 24.29 5.50
C GLY A 234 32.16 25.02 4.32
N ASP A 235 31.46 25.05 3.19
CA ASP A 235 31.85 25.73 1.95
C ASP A 235 30.65 26.51 1.40
N ALA A 236 30.84 27.77 1.01
CA ALA A 236 29.77 28.56 0.43
C ALA A 236 29.50 28.22 -1.04
N ASP A 237 30.51 27.72 -1.76
CA ASP A 237 30.50 27.49 -3.21
C ASP A 237 30.07 26.06 -3.59
N SER A 238 29.77 25.22 -2.60
CA SER A 238 29.22 23.86 -2.78
C SER A 238 27.96 23.71 -1.93
N SER A 239 26.83 24.12 -2.51
CA SER A 239 25.54 24.27 -1.84
C SER A 239 24.35 23.83 -2.72
N VAL A 240 23.12 24.09 -2.25
CA VAL A 240 21.90 23.74 -2.99
C VAL A 240 20.94 24.94 -3.06
N GLU A 241 20.59 25.36 -4.26
CA GLU A 241 19.69 26.49 -4.50
C GLU A 241 18.31 26.06 -5.01
N LYS A 242 17.37 27.01 -5.07
CA LYS A 242 16.00 26.83 -5.59
C LYS A 242 15.25 25.65 -4.95
N ILE A 243 15.42 25.51 -3.64
CA ILE A 243 14.98 24.33 -2.90
C ILE A 243 13.46 24.20 -2.78
N LYS A 244 12.99 22.95 -2.66
CA LYS A 244 11.66 22.58 -2.18
C LYS A 244 11.76 21.28 -1.37
N ALA A 245 11.22 21.32 -0.15
CA ALA A 245 11.08 20.13 0.69
C ALA A 245 9.65 19.57 0.64
N VAL A 246 9.53 18.26 0.70
CA VAL A 246 8.27 17.52 0.83
C VAL A 246 8.48 16.27 1.69
N THR A 247 7.40 15.74 2.25
CA THR A 247 7.43 14.42 2.89
C THR A 247 7.14 13.35 1.83
N TRP A 248 8.05 12.40 1.65
CA TRP A 248 7.87 11.28 0.71
C TRP A 248 8.29 9.97 1.37
N THR A 249 7.41 8.97 1.32
CA THR A 249 7.59 7.68 2.00
C THR A 249 7.92 7.84 3.49
N GLY A 250 7.45 8.87 4.20
CA GLY A 250 7.84 9.09 5.60
C GLY A 250 9.30 9.48 5.82
N LYS A 251 9.96 10.07 4.81
CA LYS A 251 11.20 10.85 4.94
C LYS A 251 10.94 12.28 4.49
N THR A 252 11.72 13.24 4.96
CA THR A 252 11.79 14.55 4.31
C THR A 252 12.71 14.43 3.10
N ILE A 253 12.23 14.86 1.94
CA ILE A 253 13.02 14.98 0.72
C ILE A 253 13.17 16.45 0.40
N LEU A 254 14.41 16.90 0.23
CA LEU A 254 14.76 18.21 -0.30
C LEU A 254 15.21 18.02 -1.75
N VAL A 255 14.52 18.68 -2.66
CA VAL A 255 14.91 18.77 -4.06
C VAL A 255 15.42 20.19 -4.30
N GLY A 256 16.52 20.31 -5.04
CA GLY A 256 17.07 21.61 -5.40
C GLY A 256 18.09 21.50 -6.52
N GLU A 257 18.63 22.64 -6.92
CA GLU A 257 19.69 22.74 -7.90
C GLU A 257 21.04 22.76 -7.19
N ALA A 258 22.00 21.95 -7.63
CA ALA A 258 23.35 22.01 -7.10
C ALA A 258 24.02 23.32 -7.54
N ASP A 259 24.43 24.14 -6.57
CA ASP A 259 25.27 25.31 -6.78
C ASP A 259 26.70 24.91 -6.39
N ALA A 260 27.44 24.45 -7.39
CA ALA A 260 28.69 23.71 -7.23
C ALA A 260 29.58 23.89 -8.47
N THR A 261 30.86 23.56 -8.37
CA THR A 261 31.79 23.69 -9.51
C THR A 261 31.60 22.57 -10.53
N ALA A 262 31.44 21.32 -10.08
CA ALA A 262 31.33 20.16 -10.98
C ALA A 262 29.90 19.84 -11.45
N ALA A 263 28.88 20.23 -10.67
CA ALA A 263 27.49 19.84 -10.89
C ALA A 263 26.53 21.01 -11.14
N ASN A 264 27.06 22.21 -11.45
CA ASN A 264 26.23 23.41 -11.57
C ASN A 264 25.02 23.17 -12.50
N PHE A 265 23.85 23.68 -12.13
CA PHE A 265 22.58 23.50 -12.83
C PHE A 265 22.04 22.05 -12.85
N SER A 266 22.60 21.12 -12.07
CA SER A 266 22.08 19.76 -11.94
C SER A 266 21.02 19.67 -10.84
N LEU A 267 20.05 18.77 -11.02
CA LEU A 267 19.07 18.47 -9.97
C LEU A 267 19.69 17.56 -8.91
N CYS A 268 19.56 17.93 -7.65
CA CYS A 268 19.91 17.07 -6.52
C CYS A 268 18.66 16.74 -5.69
N MET A 269 18.67 15.57 -5.09
CA MET A 269 17.64 15.09 -4.18
C MET A 269 18.31 14.57 -2.93
N LEU A 270 18.04 15.21 -1.80
CA LEU A 270 18.60 14.86 -0.50
C LEU A 270 17.47 14.34 0.39
N SER A 271 17.70 13.20 1.04
CA SER A 271 16.74 12.62 1.97
C SER A 271 17.20 12.79 3.41
N PHE A 272 16.31 13.27 4.27
CA PHE A 272 16.55 13.52 5.68
C PHE A 272 15.52 12.81 6.55
N GLY A 273 15.99 12.28 7.68
CA GLY A 273 15.14 11.68 8.71
C GLY A 273 14.32 10.48 8.25
N GLY A 274 13.16 10.31 8.89
CA GLY A 274 12.18 9.26 8.65
C GLY A 274 12.20 8.10 9.66
N TYR A 275 11.21 7.22 9.57
CA TYR A 275 11.09 6.05 10.47
C TYR A 275 12.30 5.13 10.31
N SER A 276 12.92 4.70 11.39
CA SER A 276 14.05 3.78 11.34
C SER A 276 14.16 3.00 12.63
N SER A 277 14.76 1.81 12.58
CA SER A 277 14.97 0.98 13.78
C SER A 277 16.17 1.41 14.63
N VAL A 278 16.94 2.41 14.16
CA VAL A 278 18.01 3.09 14.90
C VAL A 278 17.95 4.57 14.56
N THR A 279 17.91 5.41 15.59
CA THR A 279 17.86 6.87 15.46
C THR A 279 19.10 7.51 16.08
N LEU A 280 19.49 8.70 15.59
CA LEU A 280 20.51 9.49 16.29
C LEU A 280 20.01 9.85 17.70
N PRO A 281 20.92 9.95 18.68
CA PRO A 281 20.55 10.27 20.06
C PRO A 281 19.97 11.68 20.21
N THR A 282 19.51 12.03 21.40
CA THR A 282 19.05 13.41 21.69
C THR A 282 20.22 14.40 21.62
N ALA A 283 19.93 15.65 21.29
CA ALA A 283 20.95 16.70 21.08
C ALA A 283 21.57 17.26 22.38
N THR A 284 20.95 17.07 23.54
CA THR A 284 21.35 17.76 24.78
C THR A 284 21.45 16.81 25.98
N ARG A 285 22.37 17.14 26.91
CA ARG A 285 22.65 16.39 28.16
C ARG A 285 21.61 16.65 29.27
N GLU A 286 20.92 17.79 29.23
CA GLU A 286 20.08 18.27 30.35
C GLU A 286 18.58 18.30 30.06
N ASN A 287 18.16 18.23 28.79
CA ASN A 287 16.73 18.16 28.48
C ASN A 287 16.27 16.70 28.49
N ALA A 288 15.54 16.34 29.55
CA ALA A 288 14.76 15.10 29.64
C ALA A 288 13.53 15.10 28.70
N ASP A 289 13.35 16.17 27.91
CA ASP A 289 12.25 16.29 26.96
C ASP A 289 12.47 15.33 25.80
N PHE A 290 11.88 14.15 25.94
CA PHE A 290 11.47 13.30 24.84
C PHE A 290 10.50 14.13 23.96
N ALA A 291 11.04 14.78 22.93
CA ALA A 291 10.32 15.65 22.01
C ALA A 291 10.82 15.52 20.56
N GLU A 292 9.92 15.63 19.58
CA GLU A 292 10.22 15.43 18.15
C GLU A 292 11.36 16.32 17.63
N TRP A 293 11.48 17.55 18.16
CA TRP A 293 12.50 18.52 17.77
C TRP A 293 13.88 18.29 18.43
N ASN A 294 13.96 17.53 19.53
CA ASN A 294 15.19 17.35 20.33
C ASN A 294 16.14 16.25 19.79
N ARG A 295 16.12 16.03 18.47
CA ARG A 295 17.00 15.06 17.79
C ARG A 295 18.40 15.67 17.64
N LEU A 296 19.44 14.84 17.64
CA LEU A 296 20.75 15.23 17.15
C LEU A 296 20.73 15.37 15.62
N SER A 297 21.47 16.33 15.09
CA SER A 297 21.82 16.41 13.68
C SER A 297 23.32 16.15 13.45
N PHE A 298 23.68 15.87 12.20
CA PHE A 298 25.07 15.82 11.81
C PHE A 298 25.67 17.22 11.76
N ALA A 299 26.86 17.37 12.35
CA ALA A 299 27.60 18.62 12.38
C ALA A 299 28.03 19.08 10.99
N PHE A 300 28.45 18.12 10.17
CA PHE A 300 28.80 18.31 8.77
C PHE A 300 28.18 17.20 7.93
N ASN A 301 27.74 17.60 6.73
CA ASN A 301 27.14 16.72 5.73
C ASN A 301 27.80 17.04 4.40
N TYR A 302 28.39 16.04 3.76
CA TYR A 302 28.96 16.13 2.43
C TYR A 302 28.11 15.29 1.48
N PRO A 303 26.98 15.84 1.00
CA PRO A 303 26.26 15.18 -0.07
C PRO A 303 27.08 15.25 -1.35
N ALA A 304 26.89 14.30 -2.27
CA ALA A 304 27.50 14.32 -3.60
C ALA A 304 26.86 15.37 -4.54
N VAL A 305 26.78 16.62 -4.08
CA VAL A 305 26.41 17.80 -4.89
C VAL A 305 27.62 18.39 -5.61
N ASP A 306 28.83 18.11 -5.12
CA ASP A 306 30.10 18.36 -5.78
C ASP A 306 31.04 17.17 -5.50
N VAL A 307 32.22 17.16 -6.13
CA VAL A 307 33.30 16.23 -5.75
C VAL A 307 33.86 16.60 -4.38
N PHE A 308 34.30 15.61 -3.61
CA PHE A 308 34.64 15.85 -2.21
C PHE A 308 35.84 16.79 -2.02
N SER A 309 36.79 16.81 -2.95
CA SER A 309 37.94 17.71 -2.85
C SER A 309 37.63 19.19 -3.10
N ASN A 310 36.45 19.52 -3.63
CA ASN A 310 36.04 20.90 -3.83
C ASN A 310 35.55 21.55 -2.53
N PHE A 311 35.11 20.76 -1.53
CA PHE A 311 34.74 21.31 -0.24
C PHE A 311 35.97 21.84 0.51
N THR A 312 35.93 23.12 0.88
CA THR A 312 37.03 23.84 1.55
C THR A 312 37.66 23.11 2.75
N ASN A 313 36.87 22.36 3.54
CA ASN A 313 37.34 21.65 4.74
C ASN A 313 37.69 20.17 4.51
N VAL A 314 37.76 19.75 3.25
CA VAL A 314 38.10 18.38 2.85
C VAL A 314 39.37 18.43 2.02
N SER A 315 40.36 17.64 2.42
CA SER A 315 41.60 17.50 1.65
C SER A 315 41.68 16.12 1.01
N LYS A 316 42.10 16.07 -0.24
CA LYS A 316 42.33 14.83 -0.98
C LYS A 316 43.79 14.42 -0.86
N THR A 317 44.02 13.16 -0.54
CA THR A 317 45.35 12.53 -0.65
C THR A 317 45.29 11.52 -1.79
N ALA A 318 46.02 11.78 -2.88
CA ALA A 318 46.05 10.91 -4.06
C ALA A 318 47.48 10.71 -4.59
N VAL A 319 47.80 9.48 -5.02
CA VAL A 319 49.08 9.13 -5.69
C VAL A 319 48.87 8.80 -7.18
N GLY A 320 47.61 8.71 -7.63
CA GLY A 320 47.19 8.49 -9.02
C GLY A 320 45.73 8.04 -9.12
N GLY A 321 45.04 8.44 -10.20
CA GLY A 321 43.59 8.27 -10.39
C GLY A 321 42.81 9.59 -10.27
N GLY A 322 41.48 9.53 -10.28
CA GLY A 322 40.65 10.71 -10.12
C GLY A 322 39.27 10.42 -9.55
N GLU A 323 38.73 11.42 -8.86
CA GLU A 323 37.35 11.48 -8.44
C GLU A 323 36.49 12.05 -9.57
N ALA A 324 35.28 11.52 -9.73
CA ALA A 324 34.33 12.05 -10.70
C ALA A 324 32.93 11.99 -10.14
N LEU A 325 32.14 13.03 -10.39
CA LEU A 325 30.73 12.99 -10.03
C LEU A 325 29.95 12.10 -11.03
N SER A 326 29.02 11.31 -10.51
CA SER A 326 28.11 10.46 -11.27
C SER A 326 26.68 10.60 -10.75
N THR A 327 25.70 10.03 -11.46
CA THR A 327 24.28 10.02 -11.06
C THR A 327 24.05 9.51 -9.64
N ASN A 328 24.87 8.57 -9.16
CA ASN A 328 24.71 7.91 -7.86
C ASN A 328 25.62 8.49 -6.77
N GLY A 329 26.52 9.43 -7.12
CA GLY A 329 27.46 10.05 -6.17
C GLY A 329 28.88 10.23 -6.72
N VAL A 330 29.83 10.48 -5.83
CA VAL A 330 31.26 10.67 -6.15
C VAL A 330 31.94 9.32 -6.35
N VAL A 331 32.38 9.05 -7.57
CA VAL A 331 33.13 7.85 -7.94
C VAL A 331 34.58 8.02 -7.52
N ASN A 332 35.06 7.09 -6.70
CA ASN A 332 36.47 6.87 -6.41
C ASN A 332 36.97 5.71 -7.27
N SER A 333 37.97 5.97 -8.13
CA SER A 333 38.54 4.97 -9.05
C SER A 333 40.05 4.76 -8.90
N GLY A 334 40.66 5.48 -7.95
CA GLY A 334 42.12 5.59 -7.82
C GLY A 334 42.63 5.29 -6.42
N ASN A 335 43.93 5.53 -6.21
CA ASN A 335 44.53 5.50 -4.88
C ASN A 335 44.32 6.83 -4.18
N GLU A 336 43.07 7.07 -3.80
CA GLU A 336 42.68 8.30 -3.17
C GLU A 336 41.75 8.05 -1.98
N PHE A 337 42.00 8.83 -0.94
CA PHE A 337 41.07 9.02 0.15
C PHE A 337 40.98 10.52 0.44
N TRP A 338 39.86 10.88 1.04
CA TRP A 338 39.59 12.22 1.50
C TRP A 338 39.74 12.25 3.02
N THR A 339 40.20 13.37 3.56
CA THR A 339 40.39 13.56 4.98
C THR A 339 39.83 14.90 5.40
N THR A 340 39.12 14.90 6.52
CA THR A 340 38.73 16.10 7.25
C THR A 340 39.17 15.97 8.70
N ASN A 341 39.55 17.09 9.31
CA ASN A 341 39.94 17.18 10.71
C ASN A 341 38.97 18.13 11.40
N PRO A 342 37.89 17.59 11.99
CA PRO A 342 36.91 18.40 12.68
C PRO A 342 37.57 19.23 13.79
N SER A 343 37.19 20.50 13.89
CA SER A 343 37.71 21.38 14.95
C SER A 343 37.19 20.92 16.31
N ILE A 344 38.11 20.76 17.26
CA ILE A 344 37.84 20.51 18.68
C ILE A 344 37.79 21.81 19.51
N LEU A 345 37.93 22.98 18.86
CA LEU A 345 38.00 24.27 19.53
C LEU A 345 36.69 24.57 20.26
N GLY A 346 36.78 24.79 21.58
CA GLY A 346 35.62 25.04 22.45
C GLY A 346 35.01 23.79 23.11
N MET A 347 35.56 22.60 22.87
CA MET A 347 35.14 21.37 23.55
C MET A 347 35.98 21.10 24.80
N PRO A 348 35.37 20.66 25.92
CA PRO A 348 36.13 20.12 27.05
C PRO A 348 36.97 18.91 26.63
N THR A 349 38.24 18.87 27.04
CA THR A 349 39.18 17.79 26.65
C THR A 349 38.67 16.39 27.02
N ALA A 350 37.94 16.26 28.13
CA ALA A 350 37.29 15.00 28.54
C ALA A 350 36.18 14.57 27.55
N ASP A 351 35.42 15.51 27.01
CA ASP A 351 34.29 15.23 26.11
C ASP A 351 34.75 14.78 24.71
N ILE A 352 35.99 15.08 24.31
CA ILE A 352 36.54 14.67 23.00
C ILE A 352 36.47 13.15 22.83
N ILE A 353 36.79 12.40 23.90
CA ILE A 353 36.81 10.94 23.88
C ILE A 353 35.54 10.36 24.50
N ASP A 354 35.02 10.98 25.57
CA ASP A 354 33.80 10.50 26.24
C ASP A 354 32.58 10.54 25.32
N LYS A 355 32.51 11.55 24.45
CA LYS A 355 31.42 11.70 23.47
C LYS A 355 31.82 11.32 22.06
N GLY A 356 33.10 11.42 21.70
CA GLY A 356 33.65 10.83 20.49
C GLY A 356 33.00 11.29 19.18
N LEU A 357 32.76 10.34 18.26
CA LEU A 357 32.25 10.56 16.90
C LEU A 357 31.07 9.63 16.58
N ILE A 358 30.13 10.12 15.77
CA ILE A 358 29.15 9.29 15.04
C ILE A 358 29.28 9.62 13.57
N VAL A 359 29.51 8.62 12.72
CA VAL A 359 29.66 8.79 11.27
C VAL A 359 28.67 7.92 10.53
N SER A 360 27.99 8.52 9.55
CA SER A 360 27.12 7.85 8.59
C SER A 360 27.71 7.97 7.18
N ALA A 361 27.75 6.88 6.43
CA ALA A 361 28.16 6.89 5.04
C ALA A 361 27.31 5.97 4.19
N GLN A 362 27.15 6.34 2.92
CA GLN A 362 26.41 5.57 1.92
C GLN A 362 27.34 5.20 0.76
N PHE A 363 27.40 3.90 0.49
CA PHE A 363 28.18 3.30 -0.57
C PHE A 363 27.25 2.76 -1.64
N ASN A 364 27.49 3.12 -2.89
CA ASN A 364 26.80 2.56 -4.03
C ASN A 364 27.82 1.93 -4.98
N SER A 365 27.42 0.87 -5.68
CA SER A 365 28.17 0.29 -6.80
C SER A 365 29.64 0.00 -6.47
N MET A 366 29.89 -1.10 -5.78
CA MET A 366 31.22 -1.55 -5.37
C MET A 366 31.78 -2.60 -6.35
N THR A 367 32.93 -2.35 -6.97
CA THR A 367 33.63 -3.38 -7.77
C THR A 367 35.10 -3.51 -7.41
N GLY A 368 35.60 -4.76 -7.44
CA GLY A 368 36.98 -5.12 -7.09
C GLY A 368 37.33 -5.03 -5.59
N GLY A 369 38.50 -5.53 -5.22
CA GLY A 369 39.08 -5.38 -3.87
C GLY A 369 38.94 -6.57 -2.93
N ASN A 370 39.61 -6.46 -1.78
CA ASN A 370 39.60 -7.41 -0.67
C ASN A 370 39.75 -6.65 0.66
N ASN A 371 39.47 -7.31 1.79
CA ASN A 371 39.57 -6.70 3.13
C ASN A 371 40.99 -6.73 3.75
N THR A 372 41.99 -7.21 3.00
CA THR A 372 43.36 -7.45 3.49
C THR A 372 44.40 -6.46 2.97
N THR A 373 44.25 -5.92 1.77
CA THR A 373 45.27 -5.08 1.10
C THR A 373 44.71 -3.87 0.35
N SER A 374 43.43 -3.90 -0.02
CA SER A 374 42.78 -2.90 -0.88
C SER A 374 41.57 -2.28 -0.17
N ASN A 375 41.82 -1.69 0.99
CA ASN A 375 40.80 -1.28 1.94
C ASN A 375 39.99 -0.09 1.42
N ARG A 376 38.72 -0.31 1.04
CA ARG A 376 37.73 0.76 0.96
C ARG A 376 37.02 0.88 2.29
N GLY A 377 36.77 2.10 2.74
CA GLY A 377 36.20 2.25 4.08
C GLY A 377 36.26 3.64 4.66
N ILE A 378 36.05 3.67 5.98
CA ILE A 378 36.08 4.87 6.81
C ILE A 378 37.08 4.63 7.94
N LEU A 379 37.97 5.60 8.18
CA LEU A 379 38.84 5.61 9.36
C LEU A 379 38.41 6.73 10.28
N LEU A 380 38.24 6.40 11.55
CA LEU A 380 37.83 7.31 12.62
C LEU A 380 38.92 7.33 13.69
N ARG A 381 39.31 8.53 14.12
CA ARG A 381 40.27 8.72 15.22
C ARG A 381 39.76 9.78 16.20
N VAL A 382 39.87 9.49 17.49
CA VAL A 382 39.63 10.43 18.59
C VAL A 382 40.87 10.48 19.51
N ASP A 383 41.52 11.64 19.61
CA ASP A 383 42.69 11.88 20.46
C ASP A 383 42.41 13.11 21.34
N ASN A 384 42.59 13.01 22.66
CA ASN A 384 42.46 14.14 23.61
C ASN A 384 43.80 14.69 24.12
N GLY A 385 44.92 14.22 23.57
CA GLY A 385 46.28 14.55 24.00
C GLY A 385 46.82 13.64 25.11
N THR A 386 46.06 12.63 25.54
CA THR A 386 46.49 11.61 26.51
C THR A 386 46.09 10.21 26.07
N ASN A 387 44.85 10.04 25.62
CA ASN A 387 44.34 8.81 25.05
C ASN A 387 44.07 9.01 23.55
N ASP A 388 44.27 7.96 22.76
CA ASP A 388 44.04 7.94 21.31
C ASP A 388 43.39 6.62 20.91
N PHE A 389 42.23 6.69 20.28
CA PHE A 389 41.53 5.52 19.76
C PHE A 389 41.31 5.68 18.26
N GLU A 390 41.79 4.72 17.48
CA GLU A 390 41.68 4.72 16.03
C GLU A 390 41.10 3.41 15.50
N VAL A 391 40.05 3.51 14.70
CA VAL A 391 39.38 2.37 14.07
C VAL A 391 39.24 2.55 12.57
N GLU A 392 39.36 1.45 11.84
CA GLU A 392 39.16 1.37 10.40
C GLU A 392 37.98 0.43 10.09
N VAL A 393 36.93 0.95 9.47
CA VAL A 393 35.78 0.19 8.98
C VAL A 393 35.98 -0.10 7.49
N ARG A 394 36.26 -1.36 7.16
CA ARG A 394 36.50 -1.86 5.81
C ARG A 394 35.25 -2.54 5.27
N VAL A 395 34.92 -2.27 4.01
CA VAL A 395 33.67 -2.74 3.38
C VAL A 395 33.98 -3.43 2.07
N THR A 396 33.38 -4.60 1.80
CA THR A 396 33.37 -5.24 0.48
C THR A 396 31.95 -5.68 0.14
N GLN A 397 31.73 -6.19 -1.08
CA GLN A 397 30.43 -6.74 -1.47
C GLN A 397 29.97 -7.91 -0.58
N THR A 398 30.90 -8.59 0.11
CA THR A 398 30.60 -9.80 0.87
C THR A 398 30.87 -9.70 2.38
N GLN A 399 31.52 -8.64 2.85
CA GLN A 399 31.96 -8.56 4.23
C GLN A 399 32.18 -7.12 4.72
N ILE A 400 31.90 -6.87 5.99
CA ILE A 400 32.28 -5.65 6.73
C ILE A 400 33.23 -6.03 7.87
N VAL A 401 34.33 -5.30 8.03
CA VAL A 401 35.33 -5.54 9.08
C VAL A 401 35.63 -4.24 9.80
N VAL A 402 35.60 -4.25 11.13
CA VAL A 402 36.13 -3.16 11.96
C VAL A 402 37.45 -3.60 12.54
N ARG A 403 38.49 -2.81 12.32
CA ARG A 403 39.85 -3.03 12.82
C ARG A 403 40.20 -1.96 13.83
N ASP A 404 40.74 -2.39 14.97
CA ASP A 404 41.46 -1.54 15.90
C ASP A 404 42.88 -1.33 15.33
N ASN A 405 43.19 -0.10 14.94
CA ASN A 405 44.47 0.22 14.32
C ASN A 405 45.62 0.22 15.32
N ASN A 406 45.35 0.60 16.57
CA ASN A 406 46.35 0.62 17.64
C ASN A 406 46.75 -0.81 18.04
N ALA A 407 45.78 -1.72 18.11
CA ALA A 407 46.01 -3.15 18.36
C ALA A 407 46.49 -3.92 17.11
N SER A 408 46.30 -3.35 15.93
CA SER A 408 46.46 -4.05 14.64
C SER A 408 45.62 -5.33 14.51
N SER A 409 44.44 -5.38 15.12
CA SER A 409 43.54 -6.53 15.14
C SER A 409 42.13 -6.21 14.64
N ASN A 410 41.47 -7.19 14.01
CA ASN A 410 40.06 -7.07 13.65
C ASN A 410 39.19 -7.32 14.90
N VAL A 411 38.30 -6.40 15.22
CA VAL A 411 37.47 -6.44 16.45
C VAL A 411 36.01 -6.75 16.17
N ILE A 412 35.51 -6.45 14.97
CA ILE A 412 34.18 -6.85 14.47
C ILE A 412 34.36 -7.40 13.06
N THR A 413 33.69 -8.51 12.73
CA THR A 413 33.70 -9.09 11.39
C THR A 413 32.34 -9.68 11.05
N ILE A 414 31.77 -9.21 9.94
CA ILE A 414 30.45 -9.61 9.43
C ILE A 414 30.64 -10.14 8.02
N GLY A 415 30.38 -11.42 7.79
CA GLY A 415 30.56 -12.09 6.48
C GLY A 415 29.25 -12.56 5.85
N SER A 416 29.36 -13.23 4.71
CA SER A 416 28.23 -13.81 3.95
C SER A 416 27.18 -12.77 3.54
N LEU A 417 27.63 -11.56 3.21
CA LEU A 417 26.75 -10.48 2.76
C LEU A 417 26.64 -10.47 1.22
N SER A 418 25.60 -9.80 0.73
CA SER A 418 25.44 -9.44 -0.68
C SER A 418 25.10 -7.95 -0.73
N LEU A 419 26.15 -7.13 -0.67
CA LEU A 419 26.06 -5.67 -0.59
C LEU A 419 26.35 -5.05 -1.95
N ASP A 420 25.35 -4.41 -2.55
CA ASP A 420 25.53 -3.57 -3.74
C ASP A 420 25.39 -2.08 -3.38
N ASP A 421 24.37 -1.74 -2.59
CA ASP A 421 24.16 -0.42 -2.00
C ASP A 421 24.01 -0.57 -0.47
N VAL A 422 24.87 0.07 0.30
CA VAL A 422 24.92 -0.11 1.76
C VAL A 422 25.02 1.23 2.49
N ASP A 423 24.20 1.40 3.52
CA ASP A 423 24.35 2.46 4.50
C ASP A 423 25.05 1.90 5.74
N ILE A 424 26.01 2.66 6.26
CA ILE A 424 26.75 2.31 7.48
C ILE A 424 26.65 3.46 8.47
N LEU A 425 26.40 3.12 9.74
CA LEU A 425 26.42 4.03 10.88
C LEU A 425 27.42 3.49 11.91
N VAL A 426 28.39 4.31 12.30
CA VAL A 426 29.47 3.94 13.23
C VAL A 426 29.55 4.93 14.37
N GLY A 427 29.58 4.44 15.60
CA GLY A 427 29.87 5.23 16.80
C GLY A 427 31.24 4.85 17.35
N LEU A 428 32.06 5.84 17.68
CA LEU A 428 33.37 5.66 18.34
C LEU A 428 33.43 6.59 19.55
N SER A 429 33.61 6.05 20.76
CA SER A 429 33.89 6.83 21.97
C SER A 429 34.66 5.98 22.98
N ARG A 430 35.63 6.57 23.69
CA ARG A 430 36.54 5.85 24.59
C ARG A 430 37.08 4.57 23.93
N GLU A 431 37.07 3.49 24.69
CA GLU A 431 37.43 2.14 24.28
C GLU A 431 36.31 1.40 23.51
N LYS A 432 35.23 2.08 23.10
CA LYS A 432 34.06 1.47 22.46
C LYS A 432 33.90 1.85 20.99
N VAL A 433 33.54 0.87 20.16
CA VAL A 433 33.06 1.06 18.79
C VAL A 433 31.79 0.24 18.54
N THR A 434 30.80 0.83 17.89
CA THR A 434 29.56 0.16 17.49
C THR A 434 29.31 0.37 16.00
N LEU A 435 28.88 -0.70 15.32
CA LEU A 435 28.59 -0.71 13.90
C LEU A 435 27.14 -1.11 13.66
N PHE A 436 26.40 -0.30 12.92
CA PHE A 436 25.13 -0.67 12.30
C PHE A 436 25.24 -0.58 10.79
N PHE A 437 24.56 -1.47 10.08
CA PHE A 437 24.51 -1.44 8.61
C PHE A 437 23.13 -1.83 8.09
N ARG A 438 22.80 -1.39 6.87
CA ARG A 438 21.61 -1.86 6.15
C ARG A 438 21.84 -1.87 4.65
N ASN A 439 21.17 -2.79 3.96
CA ASN A 439 21.11 -2.79 2.50
C ASN A 439 20.11 -1.73 2.05
N ASN A 440 20.55 -0.78 1.21
CA ASN A 440 19.71 0.28 0.69
C ASN A 440 18.99 -0.21 -0.57
N ASN A 441 17.84 -0.87 -0.39
CA ASN A 441 17.02 -1.31 -1.53
C ASN A 441 16.01 -0.21 -1.91
N PRO A 442 16.08 0.37 -3.13
CA PRO A 442 15.18 1.43 -3.54
C PRO A 442 13.72 0.98 -3.72
N VAL A 443 13.46 -0.33 -3.86
CA VAL A 443 12.12 -0.90 -4.06
C VAL A 443 11.39 -1.12 -2.73
N SER A 444 12.03 -1.76 -1.76
CA SER A 444 11.42 -1.99 -0.44
C SER A 444 11.57 -0.80 0.49
N ASN A 445 12.54 0.10 0.23
CA ASN A 445 12.87 1.26 1.07
C ASN A 445 13.02 0.86 2.56
N LYS A 446 13.54 -0.35 2.80
CA LYS A 446 13.64 -0.97 4.12
C LYS A 446 14.53 -0.12 5.02
N ARG A 447 14.03 0.20 6.22
CA ARG A 447 14.69 1.15 7.16
C ARG A 447 15.21 0.51 8.43
N THR A 448 15.16 -0.82 8.46
CA THR A 448 15.67 -1.64 9.55
C THR A 448 17.19 -1.73 9.43
N TRP A 449 17.88 -1.21 10.43
CA TRP A 449 19.31 -1.42 10.64
C TRP A 449 19.56 -2.79 11.25
N ILE A 450 20.66 -3.40 10.83
CA ILE A 450 21.21 -4.61 11.41
C ILE A 450 22.34 -4.20 12.34
N ASN A 451 22.31 -4.69 13.58
CA ASN A 451 23.41 -4.50 14.52
C ASN A 451 24.58 -5.40 14.10
N GLY A 452 25.69 -4.76 13.74
CA GLY A 452 26.95 -5.42 13.37
C GLY A 452 27.81 -5.81 14.57
N GLY A 453 27.51 -5.28 15.75
CA GLY A 453 28.19 -5.54 17.01
C GLY A 453 28.71 -4.28 17.69
N THR A 454 28.98 -4.41 18.99
CA THR A 454 29.71 -3.43 19.81
C THR A 454 30.95 -4.09 20.38
N PHE A 455 32.10 -3.45 20.23
CA PHE A 455 33.36 -3.84 20.88
C PHE A 455 33.70 -2.80 21.94
N THR A 456 34.17 -3.21 23.12
CA THR A 456 34.29 -2.33 24.30
C THR A 456 35.68 -2.23 24.91
N SER A 457 36.71 -2.71 24.19
CA SER A 457 38.08 -2.74 24.72
C SER A 457 39.11 -2.34 23.65
N LEU A 458 38.85 -1.24 22.93
CA LEU A 458 39.81 -0.68 21.98
C LEU A 458 41.11 -0.29 22.68
N THR A 459 42.22 -0.45 21.97
CA THR A 459 43.56 -0.16 22.48
C THR A 459 43.83 1.33 22.42
N ASP A 460 44.25 1.90 23.55
CA ASP A 460 44.74 3.27 23.62
C ASP A 460 46.16 3.37 23.02
N GLY A 461 46.32 4.24 22.03
CA GLY A 461 47.59 4.53 21.35
C GLY A 461 48.50 5.52 22.07
N GLY A 462 48.06 6.13 23.19
CA GLY A 462 48.83 7.13 23.94
C GLY A 462 48.84 8.49 23.25
N GLY A 463 47.69 9.16 23.26
CA GLY A 463 47.44 10.42 22.57
C GLY A 463 48.46 11.53 22.84
N SER A 464 48.67 12.39 21.84
CA SER A 464 49.68 13.47 21.90
C SER A 464 49.27 14.73 21.13
N SER A 465 48.19 14.68 20.35
CA SER A 465 47.84 15.73 19.40
C SER A 465 46.51 16.43 19.67
N ALA A 466 45.68 15.90 20.57
CA ALA A 466 44.32 16.39 20.82
C ALA A 466 43.59 16.68 19.48
N SER A 467 43.47 15.68 18.61
CA SER A 467 42.88 15.85 17.28
C SER A 467 41.85 14.78 16.96
N GLN A 468 40.82 15.16 16.19
CA GLN A 468 39.90 14.21 15.58
C GLN A 468 40.18 14.13 14.09
N ARG A 469 40.04 12.93 13.53
CA ARG A 469 40.29 12.69 12.10
C ARG A 469 39.30 11.72 11.53
N ILE A 470 38.73 12.09 10.40
CA ILE A 470 37.83 11.25 9.61
C ILE A 470 38.41 11.12 8.21
N ARG A 471 38.62 9.89 7.75
CA ARG A 471 39.04 9.59 6.38
C ARG A 471 38.06 8.64 5.73
N TRP A 472 37.84 8.81 4.43
CA TRP A 472 37.01 7.90 3.65
C TRP A 472 37.56 7.75 2.23
N GLY A 473 37.23 6.64 1.57
CA GLY A 473 37.74 6.30 0.23
C GLY A 473 38.54 5.00 0.26
N HIS A 474 39.59 4.93 -0.55
CA HIS A 474 40.51 3.79 -0.59
C HIS A 474 41.68 4.06 0.40
N LEU A 475 41.53 3.56 1.62
CA LEU A 475 42.38 3.84 2.79
C LEU A 475 43.76 3.17 2.72
N ALA A 476 43.90 2.09 1.96
CA ALA A 476 45.18 1.44 1.69
C ALA A 476 45.57 1.64 0.21
N TYR A 477 46.82 2.04 -0.02
CA TYR A 477 47.35 2.32 -1.35
C TYR A 477 47.58 1.03 -2.16
N SER A 478 46.89 0.85 -3.30
CA SER A 478 47.07 -0.26 -4.26
C SER A 478 46.77 0.18 -5.71
N GLY A 479 47.61 -0.11 -6.71
CA GLY A 479 47.59 0.49 -8.07
C GLY A 479 46.23 0.86 -8.76
N VAL A 480 46.27 1.84 -9.67
CA VAL A 480 45.10 2.44 -10.35
C VAL A 480 44.23 1.41 -11.11
N GLY A 481 42.90 1.53 -11.02
CA GLY A 481 41.94 0.74 -11.81
C GLY A 481 41.50 -0.61 -11.22
N ILE A 482 41.97 -0.96 -10.02
CA ILE A 482 41.65 -2.23 -9.34
C ILE A 482 40.38 -2.13 -8.49
N LEU A 483 40.02 -0.92 -8.05
CA LEU A 483 38.92 -0.64 -7.14
C LEU A 483 38.04 0.48 -7.69
N ARG A 484 36.74 0.28 -7.65
CA ARG A 484 35.77 1.35 -7.85
C ARG A 484 34.71 1.32 -6.75
N THR A 485 34.44 2.50 -6.22
CA THR A 485 33.41 2.73 -5.20
C THR A 485 32.72 4.05 -5.50
N THR A 486 31.39 4.09 -5.49
CA THR A 486 30.64 5.34 -5.55
C THR A 486 30.15 5.72 -4.16
N TRP A 487 30.38 6.97 -3.75
CA TRP A 487 30.00 7.50 -2.46
C TRP A 487 28.87 8.52 -2.63
N SER A 488 27.70 8.26 -2.04
CA SER A 488 26.54 9.16 -2.21
C SER A 488 26.51 10.27 -1.19
N ASN A 489 26.90 9.97 0.06
CA ASN A 489 26.96 10.93 1.15
C ASN A 489 27.93 10.43 2.24
N ILE A 490 28.57 11.36 2.93
CA ILE A 490 29.21 11.13 4.23
C ILE A 490 28.82 12.26 5.18
N SER A 491 28.43 11.89 6.40
CA SER A 491 27.96 12.84 7.42
C SER A 491 28.47 12.43 8.79
N PHE A 492 28.80 13.40 9.64
CA PHE A 492 29.30 13.09 10.98
C PHE A 492 28.86 14.10 12.03
N ALA A 493 28.73 13.61 13.26
CA ALA A 493 28.55 14.38 14.48
C ALA A 493 29.77 14.16 15.40
N GLN A 494 30.04 15.10 16.30
CA GLN A 494 31.21 15.05 17.17
C GLN A 494 30.96 15.67 18.56
N GLY A 495 31.67 15.16 19.57
CA GLY A 495 31.80 15.85 20.86
C GLY A 495 30.50 15.97 21.66
N PHE A 496 30.37 17.03 22.46
CA PHE A 496 29.17 17.29 23.29
C PHE A 496 27.86 17.35 22.49
N GLN A 497 27.91 17.52 21.17
CA GLN A 497 26.73 17.40 20.30
C GLN A 497 26.12 16.00 20.40
N ILE A 498 26.95 14.98 20.65
CA ILE A 498 26.53 13.61 20.86
C ILE A 498 26.21 13.44 22.35
N SER A 499 24.91 13.36 22.69
CA SER A 499 24.47 13.17 24.07
C SER A 499 24.82 11.75 24.59
N ASN A 500 23.87 10.81 24.63
CA ASN A 500 24.17 9.40 24.84
C ASN A 500 24.65 8.82 23.51
N GLN A 501 25.87 8.29 23.48
CA GLN A 501 26.41 7.61 22.29
C GLN A 501 25.50 6.45 21.84
N ILE A 502 25.66 5.97 20.61
CA ILE A 502 24.80 4.90 20.05
C ILE A 502 25.18 3.48 20.55
N HIS A 503 26.15 3.36 21.47
CA HIS A 503 26.69 2.08 21.91
C HIS A 503 25.69 1.17 22.62
N ASP A 504 24.78 1.79 23.37
CA ASP A 504 23.83 1.08 24.24
C ASP A 504 22.38 1.22 23.69
N PHE A 505 22.22 1.47 22.38
CA PHE A 505 20.91 1.66 21.74
C PHE A 505 20.04 0.40 21.81
N THR A 506 18.85 0.53 22.39
CA THR A 506 17.84 -0.51 22.58
C THR A 506 16.51 -0.12 21.92
N ASN A 507 15.83 -1.11 21.34
CA ASN A 507 14.55 -0.92 20.67
C ASN A 507 13.46 -1.65 21.49
N PRO A 508 12.35 -0.99 21.88
CA PRO A 508 11.90 0.34 21.44
C PRO A 508 12.36 1.53 22.29
N ASP A 509 13.02 1.32 23.43
CA ASP A 509 13.22 2.36 24.45
C ASP A 509 14.00 3.60 23.97
N ASP A 510 14.98 3.44 23.07
CA ASP A 510 15.78 4.54 22.52
C ASP A 510 15.26 5.07 21.17
N LEU A 511 14.14 4.54 20.66
CA LEU A 511 13.53 5.05 19.43
C LEU A 511 12.93 6.43 19.63
N MET A 512 13.22 7.33 18.69
CA MET A 512 12.51 8.61 18.64
C MET A 512 11.07 8.39 18.18
N PHE A 513 10.12 8.77 19.02
CA PHE A 513 8.72 8.74 18.68
C PHE A 513 8.38 9.76 17.58
N ARG A 514 7.21 9.53 16.99
CA ARG A 514 6.55 10.46 16.09
C ARG A 514 5.07 10.47 16.42
N SER A 515 4.44 11.64 16.29
CA SER A 515 3.01 11.75 16.46
C SER A 515 2.29 10.87 15.44
N TYR A 516 1.21 10.21 15.88
CA TYR A 516 0.30 9.54 14.95
C TYR A 516 -0.23 10.56 13.92
N PRO A 517 -0.42 10.14 12.66
CA PRO A 517 -1.07 10.99 11.68
C PRO A 517 -2.49 11.32 12.14
N THR A 518 -2.97 12.52 11.80
CA THR A 518 -4.36 12.91 12.07
C THR A 518 -5.34 12.16 11.16
N LEU A 519 -6.64 12.24 11.45
CA LEU A 519 -7.70 11.81 10.53
C LEU A 519 -7.43 12.42 9.13
N ASP A 520 -7.67 11.63 8.09
CA ASP A 520 -7.46 11.97 6.67
C ASP A 520 -5.99 12.20 6.26
N ARG A 521 -5.03 11.87 7.13
CA ARG A 521 -3.60 11.80 6.79
C ARG A 521 -3.09 10.38 6.91
N PHE A 522 -2.17 10.03 6.01
CA PHE A 522 -1.54 8.72 5.99
C PHE A 522 -0.05 8.87 6.28
N ALA A 523 0.44 8.15 7.28
CA ALA A 523 1.86 7.97 7.56
C ALA A 523 2.35 6.71 6.86
N TRP A 524 3.46 6.81 6.13
CA TRP A 524 4.09 5.65 5.50
C TRP A 524 4.95 4.89 6.50
N VAL A 525 4.79 3.57 6.59
CA VAL A 525 5.57 2.73 7.54
C VAL A 525 6.69 1.98 6.82
N ALA A 526 6.33 1.05 5.94
CA ALA A 526 7.23 0.22 5.12
C ALA A 526 6.43 -0.48 4.02
N ASP A 527 7.05 -0.90 2.92
CA ASP A 527 6.46 -1.79 1.90
C ASP A 527 5.06 -1.35 1.40
N ASN A 528 4.86 -0.04 1.17
CA ASN A 528 3.59 0.59 0.78
C ASN A 528 2.45 0.48 1.80
N VAL A 529 2.75 0.09 3.04
CA VAL A 529 1.82 0.17 4.16
C VAL A 529 1.72 1.62 4.62
N LEU A 530 0.49 2.11 4.64
CA LEU A 530 0.10 3.42 5.13
C LEU A 530 -0.80 3.25 6.36
N ILE A 531 -0.58 4.04 7.40
CA ILE A 531 -1.42 4.05 8.61
C ILE A 531 -2.07 5.43 8.77
N SER A 532 -3.31 5.46 9.29
CA SER A 532 -4.03 6.69 9.64
C SER A 532 -4.73 6.49 10.98
N SER A 533 -5.00 7.56 11.72
CA SER A 533 -5.84 7.48 12.92
C SER A 533 -7.31 7.54 12.52
N ALA A 534 -8.13 6.60 13.01
CA ALA A 534 -9.59 6.68 12.89
C ALA A 534 -10.23 7.14 14.20
N ASN A 535 -10.15 6.30 15.24
CA ASN A 535 -10.65 6.55 16.59
C ASN A 535 -9.89 5.68 17.62
N GLY A 536 -9.86 6.11 18.88
CA GLY A 536 -9.33 5.33 20.01
C GLY A 536 -8.05 5.91 20.62
N GLN A 537 -7.78 5.49 21.85
CA GLN A 537 -6.50 5.76 22.52
C GLN A 537 -5.51 4.66 22.13
N THR A 538 -4.25 5.04 21.94
CA THR A 538 -3.13 4.08 21.82
C THR A 538 -2.33 4.13 23.12
N PHE A 539 -1.84 2.97 23.55
CA PHE A 539 -1.01 2.84 24.75
C PHE A 539 0.43 2.50 24.37
N LEU A 540 1.36 2.85 25.25
CA LEU A 540 2.75 2.43 25.11
C LEU A 540 2.79 0.90 25.10
N ASN A 541 3.54 0.33 24.15
CA ASN A 541 3.67 -1.11 23.88
C ASN A 541 2.49 -1.78 23.14
N ASP A 542 1.55 -1.01 22.57
CA ASP A 542 0.60 -1.59 21.62
C ASP A 542 1.34 -2.10 20.37
N GLU A 543 1.08 -3.35 20.00
CA GLU A 543 1.64 -3.98 18.80
C GLU A 543 0.54 -4.25 17.77
N TYR A 544 0.77 -3.79 16.53
CA TYR A 544 -0.14 -4.01 15.41
C TYR A 544 0.50 -4.96 14.40
N ARG A 545 -0.09 -6.15 14.24
CA ARG A 545 0.33 -7.13 13.22
C ARG A 545 -0.51 -6.97 11.97
N ILE A 546 0.09 -6.39 10.93
CA ILE A 546 -0.52 -6.25 9.61
C ILE A 546 -0.04 -7.41 8.74
N THR A 547 -0.94 -8.34 8.42
CA THR A 547 -0.66 -9.42 7.46
C THR A 547 -1.24 -9.02 6.12
N PRO A 548 -0.44 -8.89 5.05
CA PRO A 548 -0.97 -8.62 3.72
C PRO A 548 -1.85 -9.79 3.27
N ASP A 549 -3.06 -9.49 2.80
CA ASP A 549 -3.96 -10.48 2.20
C ASP A 549 -4.19 -10.16 0.71
N SER A 550 -4.62 -11.15 -0.06
CA SER A 550 -4.92 -11.04 -1.47
C SER A 550 -6.32 -10.43 -1.70
N ASN A 551 -6.47 -9.62 -2.74
CA ASN A 551 -7.78 -9.15 -3.22
C ASN A 551 -8.71 -10.32 -3.62
N PHE A 552 -8.15 -11.51 -3.87
CA PHE A 552 -8.88 -12.74 -4.21
C PHE A 552 -8.61 -13.84 -3.18
N THR A 553 -8.65 -13.48 -1.90
CA THR A 553 -8.44 -14.38 -0.76
C THR A 553 -9.41 -15.56 -0.74
N ILE A 554 -9.00 -16.66 -0.08
CA ILE A 554 -9.85 -17.85 0.11
C ILE A 554 -11.12 -17.51 0.91
N ASN A 555 -11.04 -16.51 1.78
CA ASN A 555 -12.17 -16.05 2.58
C ASN A 555 -13.36 -15.57 1.72
N ASN A 556 -13.12 -15.18 0.47
CA ASN A 556 -14.18 -14.76 -0.46
C ASN A 556 -15.16 -15.89 -0.82
N VAL A 557 -14.82 -17.17 -0.61
CA VAL A 557 -15.76 -18.28 -0.88
C VAL A 557 -16.84 -18.42 0.20
N LEU A 558 -16.64 -17.79 1.37
CA LEU A 558 -17.55 -17.87 2.50
C LEU A 558 -18.59 -16.75 2.41
N TYR A 559 -19.86 -17.10 2.62
CA TYR A 559 -20.97 -16.15 2.54
C TYR A 559 -20.83 -14.96 3.51
N ASP A 560 -20.30 -15.20 4.71
CA ASP A 560 -20.14 -14.15 5.73
C ASP A 560 -19.16 -13.03 5.29
N ASN A 561 -18.19 -13.35 4.44
CA ASN A 561 -17.24 -12.38 3.89
C ASN A 561 -17.71 -11.82 2.55
N SER A 562 -18.28 -12.68 1.70
CA SER A 562 -18.84 -12.30 0.40
C SER A 562 -20.24 -12.89 0.22
N PRO A 563 -21.30 -12.12 0.53
CA PRO A 563 -22.69 -12.58 0.41
C PRO A 563 -23.15 -12.85 -1.03
N THR A 564 -22.32 -12.52 -2.03
CA THR A 564 -22.60 -12.76 -3.45
C THR A 564 -21.45 -13.51 -4.10
N PRO A 565 -21.70 -14.47 -5.00
CA PRO A 565 -20.66 -15.25 -5.66
C PRO A 565 -19.86 -14.47 -6.73
N ARG A 566 -20.06 -13.14 -6.81
CA ARG A 566 -19.38 -12.24 -7.75
C ARG A 566 -17.93 -11.95 -7.33
N VAL A 567 -17.68 -11.82 -6.03
CA VAL A 567 -16.32 -11.71 -5.49
C VAL A 567 -15.84 -13.12 -5.23
N MET A 568 -14.77 -13.51 -5.92
CA MET A 568 -14.32 -14.90 -5.99
C MET A 568 -12.94 -15.07 -5.38
N TYR A 569 -12.69 -16.26 -4.87
CA TYR A 569 -11.33 -16.76 -4.67
C TYR A 569 -10.67 -17.00 -6.03
N LYS A 570 -9.37 -16.73 -6.13
CA LYS A 570 -8.54 -17.09 -7.28
C LYS A 570 -7.22 -17.69 -6.81
N SER A 571 -6.88 -18.86 -7.34
CA SER A 571 -5.54 -19.41 -7.18
C SER A 571 -4.51 -18.61 -7.98
N GLN A 572 -3.22 -18.91 -7.75
CA GLN A 572 -2.15 -18.35 -8.58
C GLN A 572 -2.33 -18.77 -10.04
N ASN A 573 -2.27 -17.79 -10.94
CA ASN A 573 -2.42 -17.98 -12.38
C ASN A 573 -1.15 -18.59 -12.99
N VAL A 574 -1.30 -19.53 -13.93
CA VAL A 574 -0.21 -20.09 -14.74
C VAL A 574 -0.19 -19.51 -16.15
N THR A 575 0.99 -19.34 -16.75
CA THR A 575 1.08 -18.82 -18.12
C THR A 575 0.52 -19.81 -19.16
N SER A 576 0.70 -21.11 -18.91
CA SER A 576 0.13 -22.21 -19.70
C SER A 576 0.21 -23.53 -18.93
N GLY A 577 -0.59 -24.52 -19.33
CA GLY A 577 -0.56 -25.87 -18.76
C GLY A 577 -1.50 -26.06 -17.58
N ASN A 578 -1.16 -27.00 -16.70
CA ASN A 578 -2.00 -27.34 -15.55
C ASN A 578 -1.85 -26.30 -14.44
N VAL A 579 -2.97 -25.90 -13.86
CA VAL A 579 -3.00 -25.16 -12.60
C VAL A 579 -2.62 -26.14 -11.47
N PRO A 580 -1.69 -25.79 -10.56
CA PRO A 580 -1.29 -26.65 -9.46
C PRO A 580 -2.46 -27.02 -8.53
N GLU A 581 -2.38 -28.19 -7.90
CA GLU A 581 -3.38 -28.68 -6.96
C GLU A 581 -3.68 -27.66 -5.84
N THR A 582 -4.96 -27.53 -5.49
CA THR A 582 -5.44 -26.68 -4.40
C THR A 582 -6.17 -27.52 -3.36
N PHE A 583 -5.90 -27.28 -2.08
CA PHE A 583 -6.50 -27.99 -0.95
C PHE A 583 -7.14 -26.99 0.02
N ILE A 584 -8.46 -27.08 0.20
CA ILE A 584 -9.26 -26.16 1.02
C ILE A 584 -9.88 -26.96 2.16
N ALA A 585 -9.45 -26.73 3.40
CA ALA A 585 -9.90 -27.48 4.56
C ALA A 585 -10.79 -26.64 5.50
N PHE A 586 -11.78 -27.31 6.08
CA PHE A 586 -12.76 -26.80 7.03
C PHE A 586 -12.72 -27.67 8.27
N LYS A 587 -12.54 -27.03 9.43
CA LYS A 587 -12.72 -27.68 10.71
C LYS A 587 -14.17 -27.48 11.14
N LEU A 588 -14.79 -28.52 11.72
CA LEU A 588 -16.16 -28.41 12.22
C LEU A 588 -16.23 -27.60 13.53
N ASP A 589 -15.25 -27.81 14.42
CA ASP A 589 -15.12 -27.05 15.67
C ASP A 589 -14.31 -25.75 15.44
N ASP A 590 -14.85 -24.61 15.89
CA ASP A 590 -14.18 -23.31 15.87
C ASP A 590 -12.89 -23.31 16.70
N ASN A 591 -12.81 -24.17 17.72
CA ASN A 591 -11.61 -24.36 18.54
C ASN A 591 -10.61 -25.28 17.83
N LEU A 592 -9.59 -24.66 17.24
CA LEU A 592 -8.49 -25.36 16.55
C LEU A 592 -7.72 -26.36 17.42
N SER A 593 -7.83 -26.31 18.75
CA SER A 593 -7.17 -27.26 19.68
C SER A 593 -7.95 -28.55 19.96
N VAL A 594 -9.24 -28.61 19.63
CA VAL A 594 -10.10 -29.78 19.89
C VAL A 594 -10.00 -30.78 18.73
N HIS A 595 -9.66 -32.03 18.99
CA HIS A 595 -9.53 -33.08 17.97
C HIS A 595 -10.48 -34.23 18.27
N ILE A 596 -11.76 -34.05 17.92
CA ILE A 596 -12.83 -35.01 18.20
C ILE A 596 -13.66 -35.20 16.93
N ASP A 597 -14.00 -36.46 16.62
CA ASP A 597 -14.90 -36.78 15.53
C ASP A 597 -16.36 -36.49 15.94
N GLU A 598 -17.04 -35.66 15.16
CA GLU A 598 -18.41 -35.21 15.42
C GLU A 598 -19.42 -35.84 14.46
N ASN A 599 -20.68 -35.90 14.90
CA ASN A 599 -21.81 -36.26 14.03
C ASN A 599 -22.35 -34.99 13.36
N MET A 600 -22.67 -35.07 12.07
CA MET A 600 -23.50 -34.04 11.45
C MET A 600 -24.96 -34.16 11.93
N PRO A 601 -25.72 -33.04 11.99
CA PRO A 601 -27.12 -33.06 12.39
C PRO A 601 -28.02 -34.03 11.61
N ASN A 602 -27.72 -34.24 10.32
CA ASN A 602 -28.36 -35.25 9.47
C ASN A 602 -27.30 -36.06 8.72
N ASP A 603 -27.65 -37.30 8.36
CA ASP A 603 -26.76 -38.29 7.73
C ASP A 603 -26.54 -38.07 6.22
N ILE A 604 -26.80 -36.86 5.72
CA ILE A 604 -26.50 -36.45 4.35
C ILE A 604 -25.74 -35.14 4.37
N LEU A 605 -24.59 -35.13 3.71
CA LEU A 605 -23.77 -33.96 3.46
C LEU A 605 -24.15 -33.34 2.11
N GLY A 606 -24.41 -32.03 2.12
CA GLY A 606 -24.60 -31.20 0.93
C GLY A 606 -23.42 -30.25 0.74
N ILE A 607 -22.90 -30.18 -0.49
CA ILE A 607 -21.82 -29.27 -0.86
C ILE A 607 -22.25 -28.52 -2.12
N HIS A 608 -22.44 -27.22 -1.99
CA HIS A 608 -22.80 -26.34 -3.08
C HIS A 608 -21.62 -25.46 -3.45
N ILE A 609 -21.31 -25.39 -4.75
CA ILE A 609 -20.23 -24.59 -5.30
C ILE A 609 -20.82 -23.68 -6.38
N SER A 610 -20.59 -22.38 -6.26
CA SER A 610 -21.04 -21.37 -7.22
C SER A 610 -19.87 -20.66 -7.88
N ASN A 611 -20.06 -20.29 -9.15
CA ASN A 611 -19.12 -19.59 -10.02
C ASN A 611 -17.71 -20.23 -10.04
N TYR A 612 -17.65 -21.54 -10.26
CA TYR A 612 -16.40 -22.29 -10.35
C TYR A 612 -15.95 -22.55 -11.80
N ASN A 613 -14.71 -23.01 -11.98
CA ASN A 613 -14.14 -23.24 -13.32
C ASN A 613 -13.32 -24.53 -13.51
N PHE A 614 -13.34 -25.46 -12.55
CA PHE A 614 -12.68 -26.77 -12.64
C PHE A 614 -13.67 -27.89 -13.02
N ILE A 615 -13.15 -29.06 -13.41
CA ILE A 615 -13.92 -30.26 -13.81
C ILE A 615 -13.84 -31.36 -12.76
N HIS A 616 -12.65 -31.66 -12.24
CA HIS A 616 -12.46 -32.76 -11.30
C HIS A 616 -12.20 -32.22 -9.90
N ALA A 617 -12.83 -32.82 -8.89
CA ALA A 617 -12.58 -32.50 -7.49
C ALA A 617 -12.85 -33.72 -6.59
N LYS A 618 -12.35 -33.64 -5.35
CA LYS A 618 -12.56 -34.65 -4.32
C LYS A 618 -12.98 -34.00 -3.01
N ILE A 619 -13.84 -34.68 -2.27
CA ILE A 619 -14.12 -34.35 -0.88
C ILE A 619 -13.37 -35.33 -0.01
N GLU A 620 -12.63 -34.79 0.95
CA GLU A 620 -11.90 -35.56 1.94
C GLU A 620 -12.46 -35.22 3.33
N TYR A 621 -12.38 -36.17 4.24
CA TYR A 621 -12.67 -35.96 5.66
C TYR A 621 -11.44 -36.26 6.49
N TYR A 622 -11.30 -35.56 7.61
CA TYR A 622 -10.26 -35.79 8.60
C TYR A 622 -10.84 -36.55 9.78
N SER A 623 -10.31 -37.74 10.02
CA SER A 623 -10.57 -38.54 11.22
C SER A 623 -9.31 -39.34 11.54
N SER A 624 -9.10 -39.67 12.81
CA SER A 624 -7.99 -40.54 13.23
C SER A 624 -6.61 -40.06 12.75
N ALA A 625 -6.41 -38.74 12.77
CA ALA A 625 -5.19 -38.04 12.36
C ALA A 625 -4.82 -38.13 10.86
N ALA A 626 -5.74 -38.50 9.97
CA ALA A 626 -5.49 -38.60 8.53
C ALA A 626 -6.64 -38.08 7.67
N TRP A 627 -6.30 -37.54 6.50
CA TRP A 627 -7.27 -37.20 5.45
C TRP A 627 -7.60 -38.44 4.62
N SER A 628 -8.89 -38.75 4.50
CA SER A 628 -9.42 -39.85 3.69
C SER A 628 -10.43 -39.33 2.67
N VAL A 629 -10.47 -39.91 1.46
CA VAL A 629 -11.43 -39.51 0.43
C VAL A 629 -12.83 -39.98 0.83
N LEU A 630 -13.74 -39.02 0.97
CA LEU A 630 -15.17 -39.29 1.12
C LEU A 630 -15.78 -39.64 -0.23
N ASP A 631 -15.50 -38.82 -1.25
CA ASP A 631 -15.97 -39.04 -2.61
C ASP A 631 -15.10 -38.30 -3.64
N SER A 632 -15.12 -38.79 -4.89
CA SER A 632 -14.54 -38.10 -6.06
C SER A 632 -15.64 -37.81 -7.06
N PHE A 633 -15.77 -36.55 -7.46
CA PHE A 633 -16.90 -36.10 -8.27
C PHE A 633 -16.43 -35.25 -9.43
N ASP A 634 -17.24 -35.26 -10.49
CA ASP A 634 -17.03 -34.42 -11.66
C ASP A 634 -17.99 -33.24 -11.61
N SER A 635 -17.43 -32.03 -11.57
CA SER A 635 -18.17 -30.77 -11.61
C SER A 635 -18.57 -30.37 -13.03
N ALA A 636 -18.59 -31.31 -13.97
CA ALA A 636 -18.97 -31.07 -15.36
C ALA A 636 -19.86 -32.20 -15.90
N ILE A 637 -20.75 -31.85 -16.82
CA ILE A 637 -21.53 -32.83 -17.57
C ILE A 637 -20.71 -33.31 -18.77
N GLU A 638 -20.24 -34.56 -18.74
CA GLU A 638 -19.61 -35.20 -19.89
C GLU A 638 -20.66 -35.65 -20.93
N SER A 639 -20.44 -35.32 -22.19
CA SER A 639 -21.25 -35.80 -23.32
C SER A 639 -20.40 -35.89 -24.60
N LYS A 640 -21.04 -36.16 -25.75
CA LYS A 640 -20.40 -36.12 -27.07
C LYS A 640 -21.06 -35.10 -27.97
N CYS A 641 -20.26 -34.47 -28.83
CA CYS A 641 -20.75 -33.42 -29.69
C CYS A 641 -20.22 -33.49 -31.13
N THR A 642 -20.90 -32.77 -32.00
CA THR A 642 -20.46 -32.39 -33.35
C THR A 642 -20.43 -30.88 -33.46
N ALA A 643 -19.46 -30.34 -34.19
CA ALA A 643 -19.29 -28.92 -34.38
C ALA A 643 -19.56 -28.54 -35.84
N ASP A 644 -20.29 -27.45 -36.04
CA ASP A 644 -20.48 -26.77 -37.32
C ASP A 644 -20.16 -25.28 -37.12
N GLY A 645 -18.87 -24.95 -37.34
CA GLY A 645 -18.32 -23.62 -37.06
C GLY A 645 -18.39 -23.26 -35.57
N ARG A 646 -19.26 -22.29 -35.24
CA ARG A 646 -19.50 -21.82 -33.85
C ARG A 646 -20.64 -22.56 -33.15
N SER A 647 -21.40 -23.37 -33.89
CA SER A 647 -22.55 -24.09 -33.36
C SER A 647 -22.16 -25.52 -33.02
N ILE A 648 -22.57 -25.99 -31.85
CA ILE A 648 -22.32 -27.36 -31.39
C ILE A 648 -23.65 -28.06 -31.11
N ARG A 649 -23.76 -29.32 -31.52
CA ARG A 649 -24.91 -30.18 -31.24
C ARG A 649 -24.46 -31.46 -30.56
N GLY A 650 -25.34 -32.07 -29.77
CA GLY A 650 -25.09 -33.39 -29.19
C GLY A 650 -25.01 -34.48 -30.26
N HIS A 651 -24.12 -35.44 -30.07
CA HIS A 651 -23.97 -36.60 -30.95
C HIS A 651 -24.78 -37.79 -30.43
N SER A 652 -25.36 -38.59 -31.34
CA SER A 652 -26.25 -39.70 -30.98
C SER A 652 -25.59 -40.82 -30.16
N SER A 653 -24.26 -40.94 -30.22
CA SER A 653 -23.47 -41.94 -29.47
C SER A 653 -23.05 -41.49 -28.05
N ALA A 654 -23.53 -40.33 -27.59
CA ALA A 654 -23.29 -39.89 -26.21
C ALA A 654 -24.03 -40.79 -25.22
N THR A 655 -23.35 -41.22 -24.16
CA THR A 655 -23.96 -41.97 -23.04
C THR A 655 -24.91 -41.07 -22.24
N ASN A 656 -24.53 -39.81 -22.03
CA ASN A 656 -25.34 -38.81 -21.37
C ASN A 656 -25.91 -37.81 -22.40
N GLN A 657 -27.24 -37.70 -22.44
CA GLN A 657 -27.97 -36.87 -23.40
C GLN A 657 -28.93 -35.94 -22.64
N PRO A 658 -28.40 -34.91 -21.94
CA PRO A 658 -29.22 -34.06 -21.09
C PRO A 658 -30.19 -33.20 -21.92
N TYR A 659 -31.34 -32.90 -21.34
CA TYR A 659 -32.25 -31.88 -21.90
C TYR A 659 -31.88 -30.52 -21.31
N PHE A 660 -31.64 -29.55 -22.19
CA PHE A 660 -31.41 -28.15 -21.84
C PHE A 660 -32.61 -27.28 -22.19
N LYS A 661 -32.93 -26.34 -21.31
CA LYS A 661 -33.88 -25.26 -21.59
C LYS A 661 -33.20 -24.17 -22.41
N PHE A 662 -34.02 -23.35 -23.05
CA PHE A 662 -33.52 -22.20 -23.80
C PHE A 662 -32.66 -21.31 -22.90
N ASN A 663 -31.43 -21.03 -23.36
CA ASN A 663 -30.45 -20.17 -22.70
C ASN A 663 -29.96 -20.60 -21.29
N GLU A 664 -30.19 -21.86 -20.88
CA GLU A 664 -29.71 -22.42 -19.61
C GLU A 664 -28.18 -22.50 -19.53
N CYS A 665 -27.52 -22.84 -20.63
CA CYS A 665 -26.07 -23.03 -20.68
C CYS A 665 -25.31 -21.73 -20.95
N ALA A 666 -25.97 -20.58 -21.01
CA ALA A 666 -25.31 -19.30 -21.27
C ALA A 666 -24.31 -18.96 -20.16
N GLY A 667 -23.07 -18.65 -20.55
CA GLY A 667 -21.95 -18.40 -19.64
C GLY A 667 -21.24 -19.65 -19.13
N TRP A 668 -21.72 -20.86 -19.45
CA TRP A 668 -21.02 -22.09 -19.09
C TRP A 668 -19.70 -22.21 -19.85
N ARG A 669 -18.72 -22.85 -19.22
CA ARG A 669 -17.42 -23.16 -19.85
C ARG A 669 -17.49 -24.55 -20.45
N VAL A 670 -16.86 -24.74 -21.61
CA VAL A 670 -16.78 -26.05 -22.24
C VAL A 670 -15.35 -26.40 -22.59
N LYS A 671 -14.96 -27.63 -22.28
CA LYS A 671 -13.73 -28.25 -22.75
C LYS A 671 -14.10 -29.27 -23.82
N ILE A 672 -13.64 -29.06 -25.04
CA ILE A 672 -13.91 -29.92 -26.19
C ILE A 672 -12.62 -30.62 -26.58
N GLN A 673 -12.65 -31.94 -26.57
CA GLN A 673 -11.54 -32.76 -27.04
C GLN A 673 -11.60 -32.86 -28.58
N VAL A 674 -10.55 -32.39 -29.25
CA VAL A 674 -10.46 -32.30 -30.73
C VAL A 674 -9.50 -33.32 -31.33
N GLY A 675 -8.65 -33.95 -30.50
CA GLY A 675 -7.74 -35.04 -30.83
C GLY A 675 -7.52 -35.96 -29.61
N ALA A 676 -6.58 -36.91 -29.70
CA ALA A 676 -6.31 -37.82 -28.58
C ALA A 676 -5.86 -37.06 -27.32
N ASP A 677 -4.93 -36.12 -27.48
CA ASP A 677 -4.40 -35.28 -26.39
C ASP A 677 -4.71 -33.78 -26.56
N ASP A 678 -5.34 -33.40 -27.68
CA ASP A 678 -5.67 -32.01 -27.99
C ASP A 678 -7.08 -31.65 -27.50
N PHE A 679 -7.19 -30.54 -26.79
CA PHE A 679 -8.46 -29.97 -26.34
C PHE A 679 -8.49 -28.46 -26.52
N VAL A 680 -9.70 -27.92 -26.52
CA VAL A 680 -9.96 -26.50 -26.67
C VAL A 680 -11.01 -26.07 -25.65
N TRP A 681 -10.74 -24.95 -24.97
CA TRP A 681 -11.70 -24.30 -24.08
C TRP A 681 -12.49 -23.21 -24.81
N ARG A 682 -13.79 -23.13 -24.52
CA ARG A 682 -14.73 -22.14 -25.08
C ARG A 682 -15.77 -21.73 -24.04
N THR A 683 -16.43 -20.61 -24.30
CA THR A 683 -17.59 -20.15 -23.52
C THR A 683 -18.86 -20.28 -24.36
N VAL A 684 -19.93 -20.77 -23.75
CA VAL A 684 -21.26 -20.82 -24.39
C VAL A 684 -21.91 -19.44 -24.28
N ILE A 685 -22.24 -18.84 -25.42
CA ILE A 685 -22.96 -17.56 -25.48
C ILE A 685 -24.45 -17.77 -25.19
N SER A 686 -25.02 -18.80 -25.80
CA SER A 686 -26.47 -19.07 -25.78
C SER A 686 -26.73 -20.51 -26.22
N ASN A 687 -27.91 -21.03 -25.92
CA ASN A 687 -28.36 -22.33 -26.43
C ASN A 687 -29.86 -22.36 -26.74
N SER A 688 -30.24 -23.18 -27.73
CA SER A 688 -31.63 -23.57 -27.93
C SER A 688 -32.07 -24.65 -26.95
N GLU A 689 -33.38 -24.78 -26.76
CA GLU A 689 -33.99 -25.88 -26.01
C GLU A 689 -33.96 -27.19 -26.80
N GLY A 690 -33.78 -28.31 -26.10
CA GLY A 690 -33.76 -29.64 -26.71
C GLY A 690 -32.88 -30.63 -25.97
N VAL A 691 -32.82 -31.85 -26.51
CA VAL A 691 -31.90 -32.90 -26.02
C VAL A 691 -30.52 -32.67 -26.63
N PHE A 692 -29.48 -32.59 -25.80
CA PHE A 692 -28.10 -32.56 -26.26
C PHE A 692 -27.63 -33.99 -26.56
N GLY A 693 -28.16 -34.54 -27.65
CA GLY A 693 -27.97 -35.93 -28.06
C GLY A 693 -28.90 -36.28 -29.22
N GLY A 694 -29.19 -37.57 -29.41
CA GLY A 694 -30.14 -38.05 -30.43
C GLY A 694 -29.75 -37.76 -31.88
N THR A 695 -30.72 -37.84 -32.79
CA THR A 695 -30.51 -37.55 -34.23
C THR A 695 -31.40 -36.38 -34.67
N ALA A 696 -30.93 -35.63 -35.67
CA ALA A 696 -31.63 -34.45 -36.20
C ALA A 696 -33.05 -34.73 -36.75
N THR A 697 -33.38 -36.00 -37.02
CA THR A 697 -34.67 -36.42 -37.60
C THR A 697 -35.68 -36.96 -36.59
N THR A 698 -35.25 -37.35 -35.38
CA THR A 698 -36.11 -38.02 -34.39
C THR A 698 -36.30 -37.25 -33.09
N THR A 699 -35.38 -36.33 -32.79
CA THR A 699 -35.36 -35.56 -31.55
C THR A 699 -35.01 -34.10 -31.84
N LYS A 700 -35.68 -33.15 -31.18
CA LYS A 700 -35.26 -31.75 -31.21
C LYS A 700 -33.93 -31.62 -30.45
N GLN A 701 -32.85 -31.40 -31.19
CA GLN A 701 -31.52 -31.27 -30.61
C GLN A 701 -31.28 -29.88 -30.04
N ALA A 702 -30.64 -29.80 -28.88
CA ALA A 702 -30.11 -28.54 -28.37
C ALA A 702 -28.89 -28.11 -29.21
N VAL A 703 -28.85 -26.83 -29.59
CA VAL A 703 -27.74 -26.21 -30.30
C VAL A 703 -27.09 -25.21 -29.36
N LEU A 704 -25.81 -25.41 -29.02
CA LEU A 704 -25.00 -24.48 -28.25
C LEU A 704 -24.27 -23.55 -29.22
N LEU A 705 -24.33 -22.23 -28.97
CA LEU A 705 -23.56 -21.25 -29.71
C LEU A 705 -22.34 -20.82 -28.89
N LEU A 706 -21.15 -20.98 -29.46
CA LEU A 706 -19.89 -20.66 -28.80
C LEU A 706 -19.36 -19.26 -29.16
N ASP A 707 -18.46 -18.76 -28.31
CA ASP A 707 -17.69 -17.53 -28.51
C ASP A 707 -16.84 -17.55 -29.78
N ALA A 708 -16.18 -18.67 -30.07
CA ALA A 708 -15.36 -18.86 -31.27
C ALA A 708 -15.60 -20.24 -31.91
N SER A 709 -15.25 -20.37 -33.19
CA SER A 709 -15.42 -21.63 -33.92
C SER A 709 -14.49 -22.73 -33.38
N VAL A 710 -14.94 -23.97 -33.53
CA VAL A 710 -14.19 -25.17 -33.18
C VAL A 710 -14.24 -26.14 -34.34
N THR A 711 -13.10 -26.75 -34.66
CA THR A 711 -13.00 -27.83 -35.63
C THR A 711 -12.71 -29.13 -34.88
N ILE A 712 -13.54 -30.14 -35.08
CA ILE A 712 -13.34 -31.47 -34.51
C ILE A 712 -12.81 -32.37 -35.64
N SER A 713 -11.63 -32.96 -35.45
CA SER A 713 -10.95 -33.76 -36.48
C SER A 713 -11.59 -35.14 -36.68
N ALA A 714 -12.37 -35.62 -35.70
CA ALA A 714 -13.10 -36.88 -35.74
C ALA A 714 -14.60 -36.68 -36.03
N THR A 715 -15.34 -37.77 -36.27
CA THR A 715 -16.81 -37.74 -36.49
C THR A 715 -17.58 -37.18 -35.28
N SER A 716 -17.02 -37.27 -34.08
CA SER A 716 -17.56 -36.69 -32.84
C SER A 716 -16.42 -36.36 -31.86
N GLY A 717 -16.59 -35.33 -31.04
CA GLY A 717 -15.67 -35.00 -29.93
C GLY A 717 -16.32 -35.27 -28.57
N ILE A 718 -15.50 -35.47 -27.53
CA ILE A 718 -15.96 -35.47 -26.13
C ILE A 718 -16.04 -34.01 -25.67
N ILE A 719 -17.13 -33.66 -24.99
CA ILE A 719 -17.33 -32.32 -24.43
C ILE A 719 -17.62 -32.43 -22.94
N TYR A 720 -16.92 -31.63 -22.14
CA TYR A 720 -17.21 -31.40 -20.74
C TYR A 720 -17.88 -30.04 -20.61
N LEU A 721 -19.13 -30.03 -20.16
CA LEU A 721 -19.94 -28.83 -19.93
C LEU A 721 -19.83 -28.47 -18.45
N VAL A 722 -19.10 -27.40 -18.14
CA VAL A 722 -18.88 -26.92 -16.76
C VAL A 722 -19.93 -25.84 -16.46
N PRO A 723 -20.98 -26.16 -15.68
CA PRO A 723 -21.98 -25.19 -15.27
C PRO A 723 -21.39 -24.17 -14.30
N ASN A 724 -22.10 -23.06 -14.10
CA ASN A 724 -21.68 -22.06 -13.14
C ASN A 724 -21.89 -22.51 -11.69
N ASN A 725 -22.89 -23.37 -11.43
CA ASN A 725 -23.25 -23.81 -10.09
C ASN A 725 -23.42 -25.33 -10.08
N MET A 726 -23.07 -25.98 -8.96
CA MET A 726 -23.35 -27.40 -8.73
C MET A 726 -23.65 -27.67 -7.24
N THR A 727 -24.42 -28.72 -6.97
CA THR A 727 -24.56 -29.28 -5.63
C THR A 727 -24.25 -30.77 -5.65
N LEU A 728 -23.40 -31.22 -4.73
CA LEU A 728 -23.11 -32.62 -4.47
C LEU A 728 -23.83 -33.07 -3.19
N LEU A 729 -24.50 -34.22 -3.24
CA LEU A 729 -25.15 -34.85 -2.07
C LEU A 729 -24.53 -36.21 -1.78
N ILE A 730 -24.00 -36.40 -0.57
CA ILE A 730 -23.33 -37.64 -0.14
C ILE A 730 -24.03 -38.20 1.10
N ASN A 731 -24.39 -39.49 1.09
CA ASN A 731 -24.88 -40.16 2.30
C ASN A 731 -23.68 -40.51 3.20
N LEU A 732 -23.70 -40.11 4.47
CA LEU A 732 -22.61 -40.33 5.42
C LEU A 732 -22.68 -41.74 6.05
N ASN A 733 -23.86 -42.36 6.11
CA ASN A 733 -24.09 -43.69 6.68
C ASN A 733 -23.52 -43.85 8.11
N GLY A 734 -23.65 -42.81 8.93
CA GLY A 734 -23.16 -42.74 10.31
C GLY A 734 -21.68 -42.39 10.46
N LEU A 735 -21.00 -41.99 9.38
CA LEU A 735 -19.60 -41.55 9.42
C LEU A 735 -19.45 -40.29 10.27
N LYS A 736 -18.42 -40.27 11.12
CA LYS A 736 -18.02 -39.15 11.97
C LYS A 736 -16.66 -38.63 11.55
N PHE A 737 -16.44 -37.34 11.69
CA PHE A 737 -15.19 -36.69 11.31
C PHE A 737 -15.01 -35.37 12.06
N GLU A 738 -13.76 -34.91 12.15
CA GLU A 738 -13.38 -33.63 12.77
C GLU A 738 -13.39 -32.48 11.74
N GLY A 739 -13.11 -32.80 10.48
CA GLY A 739 -12.99 -31.80 9.43
C GLY A 739 -13.29 -32.35 8.04
N LEU A 740 -13.55 -31.43 7.11
CA LEU A 740 -13.82 -31.69 5.70
C LEU A 740 -12.86 -30.88 4.83
N ALA A 741 -12.55 -31.37 3.64
CA ALA A 741 -11.74 -30.63 2.68
C ALA A 741 -12.19 -30.84 1.24
N LEU A 742 -12.12 -29.78 0.45
CA LEU A 742 -12.23 -29.81 -1.00
C LEU A 742 -10.82 -29.84 -1.59
N ARG A 743 -10.47 -30.94 -2.26
CA ARG A 743 -9.23 -31.08 -3.02
C ARG A 743 -9.51 -30.94 -4.51
N ILE A 744 -8.87 -29.97 -5.14
CA ILE A 744 -8.94 -29.74 -6.59
C ILE A 744 -7.62 -30.21 -7.19
N PRO A 745 -7.56 -31.39 -7.83
CA PRO A 745 -6.34 -31.90 -8.44
C PRO A 745 -5.86 -30.99 -9.58
N SER A 746 -4.57 -31.07 -9.86
CA SER A 746 -3.92 -30.33 -10.95
C SER A 746 -4.60 -30.62 -12.29
N GLN A 747 -5.13 -29.58 -12.95
CA GLN A 747 -5.84 -29.69 -14.22
C GLN A 747 -5.77 -28.36 -15.00
N THR A 748 -6.16 -28.38 -16.28
CA THR A 748 -6.28 -27.16 -17.10
C THR A 748 -7.64 -26.50 -16.91
N THR A 749 -7.68 -25.17 -16.98
CA THR A 749 -8.92 -24.35 -16.96
C THR A 749 -8.90 -23.34 -18.11
N LEU A 750 -10.04 -22.72 -18.42
CA LEU A 750 -10.11 -21.68 -19.45
C LEU A 750 -9.26 -20.44 -19.08
N GLU A 751 -9.24 -20.07 -17.79
CA GLU A 751 -8.60 -18.85 -17.30
C GLU A 751 -7.20 -19.05 -16.71
N ASN A 752 -6.66 -20.28 -16.77
CA ASN A 752 -5.37 -20.68 -16.21
C ASN A 752 -5.21 -20.45 -14.68
N ASP A 753 -6.33 -20.33 -13.96
CA ASP A 753 -6.42 -20.31 -12.50
C ASP A 753 -7.61 -21.16 -12.03
N PHE A 754 -7.71 -21.46 -10.73
CA PHE A 754 -8.90 -22.00 -10.09
C PHE A 754 -9.71 -20.88 -9.46
N ARG A 755 -11.03 -20.94 -9.64
CA ARG A 755 -11.99 -19.94 -9.15
C ARG A 755 -13.12 -20.62 -8.42
N ILE A 756 -13.56 -19.98 -7.34
CA ILE A 756 -14.78 -20.31 -6.59
C ILE A 756 -15.39 -18.99 -6.14
N GLY A 757 -16.65 -18.75 -6.50
CA GLY A 757 -17.41 -17.60 -6.01
C GLY A 757 -17.99 -17.83 -4.63
N LEU A 758 -18.59 -19.01 -4.42
CA LEU A 758 -19.15 -19.40 -3.12
C LEU A 758 -19.02 -20.90 -2.92
N LEU A 759 -18.70 -21.30 -1.69
CA LEU A 759 -18.65 -22.68 -1.24
C LEU A 759 -19.50 -22.81 0.03
N HIS A 760 -20.58 -23.58 -0.05
CA HIS A 760 -21.50 -23.79 1.05
C HIS A 760 -21.58 -25.28 1.37
N ILE A 761 -21.18 -25.64 2.59
CA ILE A 761 -21.10 -27.03 3.07
C ILE A 761 -21.99 -27.15 4.30
N GLY A 762 -22.81 -28.19 4.36
CA GLY A 762 -23.64 -28.43 5.54
C GLY A 762 -24.50 -29.69 5.43
N ALA A 763 -25.17 -30.01 6.52
CA ALA A 763 -26.14 -31.10 6.55
C ALA A 763 -27.40 -30.73 5.75
N ILE A 764 -28.03 -31.72 5.12
CA ILE A 764 -29.28 -31.51 4.38
C ILE A 764 -30.47 -31.67 5.31
N VAL A 765 -31.32 -30.65 5.35
CA VAL A 765 -32.57 -30.67 6.09
C VAL A 765 -33.71 -31.07 5.15
N ILE A 766 -34.43 -32.15 5.47
CA ILE A 766 -35.51 -32.71 4.66
C ILE A 766 -36.80 -32.70 5.49
N PRO A 767 -37.83 -31.94 5.09
CA PRO A 767 -39.14 -32.02 5.74
C PRO A 767 -39.78 -33.39 5.51
N GLY A 768 -40.35 -34.01 6.55
CA GLY A 768 -40.93 -35.36 6.47
C GLY A 768 -42.16 -35.50 5.57
N LYS A 769 -42.88 -34.40 5.31
CA LYS A 769 -43.95 -34.32 4.31
C LYS A 769 -43.53 -33.44 3.14
N GLN A 770 -43.86 -33.88 1.92
CA GLN A 770 -43.78 -33.03 0.74
C GLN A 770 -44.79 -31.88 0.82
N TYR A 771 -44.38 -30.68 0.41
CA TYR A 771 -45.28 -29.52 0.28
C TYR A 771 -46.41 -29.82 -0.72
N GLN A 772 -47.56 -29.18 -0.52
CA GLN A 772 -48.78 -29.46 -1.28
C GLN A 772 -48.84 -28.75 -2.64
N ARG A 773 -49.92 -29.05 -3.39
CA ARG A 773 -50.22 -28.42 -4.67
C ARG A 773 -50.45 -26.91 -4.45
N GLY A 774 -49.55 -26.08 -4.98
CA GLY A 774 -49.53 -24.63 -4.74
C GLY A 774 -48.17 -23.96 -4.86
N ARG A 775 -47.08 -24.75 -5.04
CA ARG A 775 -45.74 -24.23 -5.32
C ARG A 775 -45.77 -23.23 -6.48
N THR A 776 -45.27 -22.03 -6.23
CA THR A 776 -45.12 -20.99 -7.24
C THR A 776 -43.65 -20.67 -7.44
N ILE A 777 -43.22 -20.52 -8.70
CA ILE A 777 -41.90 -20.00 -9.07
C ILE A 777 -42.14 -18.71 -9.84
N SER A 778 -41.79 -17.58 -9.24
CA SER A 778 -41.83 -16.28 -9.91
C SER A 778 -40.44 -15.90 -10.39
N ILE A 779 -40.33 -15.37 -11.61
CA ILE A 779 -39.06 -14.91 -12.17
C ILE A 779 -39.07 -13.37 -12.14
N SER A 780 -38.12 -12.79 -11.44
CA SER A 780 -37.90 -11.34 -11.37
C SER A 780 -36.76 -10.98 -12.32
N SER A 781 -37.07 -10.13 -13.31
CA SER A 781 -36.05 -9.59 -14.22
C SER A 781 -35.23 -8.52 -13.49
N GLY A 782 -33.91 -8.50 -13.72
CA GLY A 782 -33.02 -7.45 -13.24
C GLY A 782 -32.94 -6.20 -14.11
N THR A 783 -33.90 -6.02 -15.03
CA THR A 783 -33.96 -4.87 -15.94
C THR A 783 -34.79 -3.75 -15.34
N GLU A 784 -34.18 -2.58 -15.16
CA GLU A 784 -34.88 -1.35 -14.84
C GLU A 784 -35.16 -0.57 -16.13
N THR A 785 -36.37 -0.06 -16.26
CA THR A 785 -36.78 0.78 -17.38
C THR A 785 -37.09 2.19 -16.89
N THR A 786 -36.40 3.18 -17.44
CA THR A 786 -36.69 4.59 -17.20
C THR A 786 -37.28 5.19 -18.46
N GLU A 787 -38.50 5.73 -18.35
CA GLU A 787 -39.16 6.46 -19.43
C GLU A 787 -39.01 7.97 -19.20
N THR A 788 -38.51 8.71 -20.20
CA THR A 788 -38.42 10.17 -20.14
C THR A 788 -39.79 10.81 -20.38
N GLN A 789 -39.95 12.10 -20.02
CA GLN A 789 -41.18 12.85 -20.33
C GLN A 789 -41.52 12.93 -21.83
N SER A 790 -40.56 12.65 -22.72
CA SER A 790 -40.75 12.58 -24.17
C SER A 790 -41.17 11.19 -24.68
N GLY A 791 -41.37 10.21 -23.80
CA GLY A 791 -41.73 8.83 -24.14
C GLY A 791 -40.56 7.96 -24.63
N VAL A 792 -39.32 8.38 -24.39
CA VAL A 792 -38.13 7.56 -24.72
C VAL A 792 -37.86 6.62 -23.56
N ILE A 793 -37.82 5.32 -23.85
CA ILE A 793 -37.59 4.26 -22.85
C ILE A 793 -36.11 3.84 -22.90
N TYR A 794 -35.42 3.98 -21.79
CA TYR A 794 -34.09 3.41 -21.55
C TYR A 794 -34.25 2.16 -20.67
N ALA A 795 -33.68 1.04 -21.09
CA ALA A 795 -33.66 -0.19 -20.30
C ALA A 795 -32.22 -0.57 -19.97
N ARG A 796 -31.92 -0.83 -18.70
CA ARG A 796 -30.61 -1.32 -18.27
C ARG A 796 -30.79 -2.57 -17.41
N ASN A 797 -30.09 -3.64 -17.79
CA ASN A 797 -30.05 -4.86 -16.98
C ASN A 797 -28.92 -4.75 -15.95
N TYR A 798 -29.26 -4.81 -14.67
CA TYR A 798 -28.29 -4.72 -13.57
C TYR A 798 -27.82 -6.08 -13.08
N HIS A 799 -28.67 -7.10 -13.18
CA HIS A 799 -28.38 -8.46 -12.78
C HIS A 799 -29.15 -9.48 -13.64
N PRO A 800 -28.66 -10.73 -13.76
CA PRO A 800 -29.45 -11.82 -14.35
C PRO A 800 -30.81 -11.99 -13.66
N SER A 801 -31.80 -12.54 -14.35
CA SER A 801 -33.10 -12.83 -13.74
C SER A 801 -32.96 -13.80 -12.57
N ARG A 802 -33.69 -13.57 -11.47
CA ARG A 802 -33.68 -14.41 -10.27
C ARG A 802 -35.02 -15.10 -10.03
N ARG A 803 -34.99 -16.27 -9.39
CA ARG A 803 -36.19 -17.02 -9.04
C ARG A 803 -36.61 -16.73 -7.60
N ILE A 804 -37.93 -16.69 -7.40
CA ILE A 804 -38.55 -16.59 -6.09
C ILE A 804 -39.47 -17.81 -5.95
N PHE A 805 -39.21 -18.64 -4.95
CA PHE A 805 -39.99 -19.82 -4.66
C PHE A 805 -40.96 -19.54 -3.52
N ARG A 806 -42.22 -19.95 -3.68
CA ARG A 806 -43.21 -19.97 -2.60
C ARG A 806 -43.71 -21.39 -2.42
N ILE A 807 -43.56 -21.92 -1.21
CA ILE A 807 -43.97 -23.28 -0.82
C ILE A 807 -44.85 -23.23 0.43
N ALA A 808 -45.75 -24.19 0.58
CA ALA A 808 -46.72 -24.23 1.68
C ALA A 808 -47.19 -25.66 1.99
N TRP A 809 -47.60 -25.89 3.24
CA TRP A 809 -48.27 -27.09 3.71
C TRP A 809 -49.64 -26.67 4.27
N THR A 810 -50.62 -26.54 3.38
CA THR A 810 -51.95 -25.98 3.66
C THR A 810 -52.97 -26.95 4.29
N GLU A 811 -52.87 -28.25 4.05
CA GLU A 811 -53.60 -29.31 4.77
C GLU A 811 -52.88 -29.57 6.10
N GLY A 812 -53.67 -29.96 7.09
CA GLY A 812 -53.17 -30.22 8.43
C GLY A 812 -52.19 -31.40 8.49
N ILE A 813 -51.12 -31.22 9.27
CA ILE A 813 -50.11 -32.21 9.63
C ILE A 813 -50.38 -32.63 11.06
N ASP A 814 -50.60 -33.93 11.26
CA ASP A 814 -50.86 -34.52 12.57
C ASP A 814 -49.54 -34.69 13.34
N VAL A 815 -49.34 -33.85 14.35
CA VAL A 815 -48.12 -33.84 15.18
C VAL A 815 -48.29 -34.61 16.49
N SER A 816 -49.44 -35.26 16.71
CA SER A 816 -49.80 -35.91 17.99
C SER A 816 -48.79 -36.96 18.43
N GLN A 817 -48.21 -37.70 17.48
CA GLN A 817 -47.21 -38.74 17.76
C GLN A 817 -45.86 -38.16 18.23
N LEU A 818 -45.59 -36.88 17.95
CA LEU A 818 -44.36 -36.19 18.35
C LEU A 818 -44.45 -35.65 19.78
N GLN A 819 -45.66 -35.36 20.26
CA GLN A 819 -45.92 -34.70 21.55
C GLN A 819 -46.14 -35.69 22.72
N SER A 820 -46.01 -37.00 22.50
CA SER A 820 -46.16 -37.99 23.57
C SER A 820 -44.92 -38.10 24.46
N ASP A 821 -45.07 -38.59 25.70
CA ASP A 821 -43.94 -38.80 26.64
C ASP A 821 -42.88 -39.81 26.16
N ASN A 822 -43.23 -40.66 25.19
CA ASN A 822 -42.31 -41.63 24.56
C ASN A 822 -42.61 -41.73 23.06
N PRO A 823 -42.22 -40.73 22.27
CA PRO A 823 -42.57 -40.63 20.86
C PRO A 823 -41.80 -41.68 20.05
N ASP A 824 -42.51 -42.46 19.23
CA ASP A 824 -41.95 -43.43 18.28
C ASP A 824 -42.49 -43.14 16.87
N PRO A 825 -42.03 -42.03 16.24
CA PRO A 825 -42.58 -41.59 14.97
C PRO A 825 -41.93 -42.31 13.78
N ASP A 826 -42.72 -42.51 12.73
CA ASP A 826 -42.20 -43.01 11.45
C ASP A 826 -41.14 -42.06 10.88
N TYR A 827 -40.10 -42.62 10.27
CA TYR A 827 -38.96 -41.87 9.74
C TYR A 827 -38.60 -42.28 8.31
N TRP A 828 -37.91 -41.37 7.63
CA TRP A 828 -37.35 -41.60 6.30
C TRP A 828 -35.85 -41.92 6.41
N ILE A 829 -35.38 -42.80 5.52
CA ILE A 829 -33.96 -43.11 5.33
C ILE A 829 -33.52 -42.77 3.90
N ALA A 830 -32.34 -42.19 3.77
CA ALA A 830 -31.76 -41.78 2.48
C ALA A 830 -31.30 -42.97 1.62
N ASP A 831 -30.97 -44.08 2.27
CA ASP A 831 -30.37 -45.27 1.67
C ASP A 831 -31.37 -46.43 1.54
N ALA A 832 -31.10 -47.37 0.64
CA ALA A 832 -31.92 -48.53 0.35
C ALA A 832 -31.71 -49.71 1.31
N LEU A 833 -30.58 -49.78 2.04
CA LEU A 833 -30.17 -51.00 2.74
C LEU A 833 -29.82 -50.82 4.23
N SER A 834 -29.26 -49.68 4.68
CA SER A 834 -28.96 -49.44 6.11
C SER A 834 -28.50 -48.01 6.45
N GLY A 835 -29.33 -46.99 6.19
CA GLY A 835 -29.00 -45.58 6.53
C GLY A 835 -29.55 -45.13 7.89
N GLN A 836 -28.97 -44.08 8.48
CA GLN A 836 -29.58 -43.41 9.64
C GLN A 836 -30.86 -42.67 9.23
N PRO A 837 -31.81 -42.44 10.14
CA PRO A 837 -32.96 -41.58 9.90
C PRO A 837 -32.53 -40.16 9.47
N ILE A 838 -33.18 -39.60 8.45
CA ILE A 838 -32.87 -38.28 7.88
C ILE A 838 -34.02 -37.26 7.97
N ALA A 839 -35.23 -37.73 8.26
CA ALA A 839 -36.42 -36.90 8.43
C ALA A 839 -37.50 -37.70 9.19
N ILE A 840 -38.32 -37.01 9.97
CA ILE A 840 -39.45 -37.63 10.69
C ILE A 840 -40.75 -37.29 9.97
N ALA A 841 -41.63 -38.26 9.75
CA ALA A 841 -42.72 -38.14 8.78
C ALA A 841 -43.65 -36.92 8.95
N ASN A 842 -43.87 -36.41 10.16
CA ASN A 842 -44.79 -35.32 10.47
C ASN A 842 -44.12 -34.09 11.14
N ASP A 843 -42.79 -33.94 11.05
CA ASP A 843 -41.99 -32.93 11.79
C ASP A 843 -42.02 -31.50 11.23
N VAL A 844 -42.70 -31.27 10.11
CA VAL A 844 -42.55 -30.04 9.31
C VAL A 844 -42.75 -28.74 10.12
N PRO A 845 -43.78 -28.59 10.98
CA PRO A 845 -43.97 -27.34 11.73
C PRO A 845 -42.79 -27.02 12.66
N ASP A 846 -42.36 -27.99 13.47
CA ASP A 846 -41.27 -27.82 14.44
C ASP A 846 -39.91 -27.64 13.74
N LEU A 847 -39.70 -28.38 12.65
CA LEU A 847 -38.48 -28.29 11.84
C LEU A 847 -38.30 -26.88 11.24
N LEU A 848 -39.37 -26.32 10.68
CA LEU A 848 -39.32 -25.01 10.03
C LEU A 848 -39.12 -23.88 11.03
N GLN A 849 -39.69 -24.00 12.23
CA GLN A 849 -39.44 -23.06 13.32
C GLN A 849 -37.97 -23.11 13.77
N GLY A 850 -37.44 -24.29 14.05
CA GLY A 850 -36.03 -24.46 14.43
C GLY A 850 -35.06 -24.02 13.33
N LEU A 851 -35.42 -24.25 12.06
CA LEU A 851 -34.64 -23.78 10.91
C LEU A 851 -34.61 -22.24 10.84
N LEU A 852 -35.74 -21.57 11.08
CA LEU A 852 -35.80 -20.11 11.09
C LEU A 852 -34.90 -19.50 12.18
N ASP A 853 -34.93 -20.07 13.39
CA ASP A 853 -34.09 -19.64 14.51
C ASP A 853 -32.60 -19.87 14.22
N TYR A 854 -32.26 -21.02 13.61
CA TYR A 854 -30.88 -21.35 13.22
C TYR A 854 -30.33 -20.41 12.14
N LEU A 855 -31.14 -20.08 11.13
CA LEU A 855 -30.76 -19.20 10.03
C LEU A 855 -30.78 -17.72 10.41
N GLN A 856 -31.50 -17.36 11.48
CA GLN A 856 -31.77 -15.96 11.86
C GLN A 856 -32.42 -15.18 10.71
N GLY A 857 -33.37 -15.82 10.02
CA GLY A 857 -34.07 -15.26 8.85
C GLY A 857 -33.17 -15.10 7.63
N GLU A 858 -32.98 -13.85 7.19
CA GLU A 858 -32.26 -13.51 5.96
C GLU A 858 -30.72 -13.54 6.10
N LYS A 859 -30.20 -13.79 7.30
CA LYS A 859 -28.76 -13.66 7.60
C LYS A 859 -27.91 -14.78 7.03
N LYS A 860 -28.40 -16.03 7.03
CA LYS A 860 -27.66 -17.19 6.52
C LYS A 860 -28.35 -17.77 5.27
N PRO A 861 -27.59 -18.13 4.22
CA PRO A 861 -28.16 -18.72 3.01
C PRO A 861 -28.47 -20.20 3.23
N ILE A 862 -29.33 -20.75 2.39
CA ILE A 862 -29.56 -22.18 2.25
C ILE A 862 -29.59 -22.56 0.78
N VAL A 863 -29.41 -23.85 0.48
CA VAL A 863 -29.53 -24.36 -0.87
C VAL A 863 -30.86 -25.09 -1.00
N TYR A 864 -31.77 -24.52 -1.79
CA TYR A 864 -33.06 -25.13 -2.06
C TYR A 864 -32.94 -26.24 -3.11
N LEU A 865 -33.28 -27.46 -2.71
CA LEU A 865 -33.27 -28.65 -3.54
C LEU A 865 -34.72 -29.13 -3.75
N PRO A 866 -35.31 -28.93 -4.94
CA PRO A 866 -36.73 -29.25 -5.18
C PRO A 866 -37.03 -30.75 -5.22
N LEU A 867 -36.03 -31.58 -5.49
CA LEU A 867 -36.14 -33.04 -5.54
C LEU A 867 -34.80 -33.66 -5.14
N ILE A 868 -34.87 -34.64 -4.24
CA ILE A 868 -33.74 -35.51 -3.89
C ILE A 868 -34.17 -36.94 -4.19
N SER A 869 -33.45 -37.62 -5.07
CA SER A 869 -33.70 -39.03 -5.37
C SER A 869 -33.08 -39.93 -4.30
N LYS A 870 -33.78 -41.02 -3.96
CA LYS A 870 -33.23 -42.09 -3.14
C LYS A 870 -32.15 -42.83 -3.94
N SER A 871 -30.93 -42.92 -3.41
CA SER A 871 -29.77 -43.49 -4.09
C SER A 871 -28.71 -43.92 -3.07
N THR A 872 -28.01 -45.02 -3.35
CA THR A 872 -26.80 -45.46 -2.64
C THR A 872 -25.56 -44.65 -3.05
N ASN A 873 -25.56 -44.11 -4.28
CA ASN A 873 -24.46 -43.35 -4.84
C ASN A 873 -24.60 -41.84 -4.57
N PRO A 874 -23.47 -41.10 -4.51
CA PRO A 874 -23.46 -39.64 -4.54
C PRO A 874 -24.30 -39.08 -5.69
N ARG A 875 -24.92 -37.92 -5.45
CA ARG A 875 -25.80 -37.26 -6.43
C ARG A 875 -25.20 -35.92 -6.80
N GLU A 876 -24.86 -35.77 -8.08
CA GLU A 876 -24.36 -34.52 -8.65
C GLU A 876 -25.51 -33.77 -9.34
N LEU A 877 -25.80 -32.56 -8.86
CA LEU A 877 -26.84 -31.69 -9.37
C LEU A 877 -26.18 -30.52 -10.11
N HIS A 878 -26.15 -30.60 -11.43
CA HIS A 878 -25.42 -29.66 -12.30
C HIS A 878 -26.30 -28.55 -12.86
N ARG A 879 -27.62 -28.74 -12.88
CA ARG A 879 -28.54 -27.85 -13.59
C ARG A 879 -29.20 -26.84 -12.68
N GLU A 880 -29.51 -25.67 -13.23
CA GLU A 880 -30.12 -24.57 -12.51
C GLU A 880 -31.47 -24.97 -11.89
N ASN A 881 -32.24 -25.86 -12.52
CA ASN A 881 -33.55 -26.29 -12.00
C ASN A 881 -33.47 -27.34 -10.88
N GLU A 882 -32.30 -27.90 -10.62
CA GLU A 882 -32.07 -28.92 -9.58
C GLU A 882 -31.64 -28.31 -8.26
N GLN A 883 -31.26 -27.03 -8.25
CA GLN A 883 -30.71 -26.35 -7.09
C GLN A 883 -30.90 -24.83 -7.19
N ALA A 884 -30.98 -24.14 -6.05
CA ALA A 884 -30.92 -22.69 -5.98
C ALA A 884 -30.30 -22.26 -4.65
N LEU A 885 -29.29 -21.40 -4.68
CA LEU A 885 -28.82 -20.72 -3.47
C LEU A 885 -29.85 -19.63 -3.12
N VAL A 886 -30.47 -19.73 -1.95
CA VAL A 886 -31.58 -18.87 -1.55
C VAL A 886 -31.41 -18.33 -0.12
N MET A 887 -32.09 -17.23 0.15
CA MET A 887 -32.36 -16.70 1.48
C MET A 887 -33.84 -16.89 1.83
N LEU A 888 -34.15 -17.16 3.08
CA LEU A 888 -35.52 -17.24 3.58
C LEU A 888 -36.02 -15.83 3.87
N VAL A 889 -37.09 -15.42 3.17
CA VAL A 889 -37.63 -14.05 3.23
C VAL A 889 -39.03 -14.08 3.80
N GLY A 890 -39.28 -13.19 4.77
CA GLY A 890 -40.56 -13.07 5.46
C GLY A 890 -40.73 -14.03 6.64
N GLU A 891 -41.94 -14.07 7.17
CA GLU A 891 -42.30 -14.83 8.38
C GLU A 891 -42.77 -16.24 8.03
N VAL A 892 -42.49 -17.20 8.92
CA VAL A 892 -43.11 -18.54 8.89
C VAL A 892 -44.32 -18.50 9.81
N GLN A 893 -45.51 -18.79 9.29
CA GLN A 893 -46.75 -18.84 10.07
C GLN A 893 -47.22 -20.30 10.22
N THR A 894 -47.34 -20.75 11.47
CA THR A 894 -47.97 -22.01 11.87
C THR A 894 -49.36 -21.72 12.45
N GLU A 895 -50.35 -22.53 12.07
CA GLU A 895 -51.73 -22.37 12.53
C GLU A 895 -52.29 -23.71 13.00
N ASN A 896 -52.84 -23.74 14.22
CA ASN A 896 -53.57 -24.90 14.73
C ASN A 896 -54.96 -24.97 14.05
N ILE A 897 -55.27 -26.12 13.46
CA ILE A 897 -56.53 -26.40 12.76
C ILE A 897 -57.52 -27.14 13.66
N LEU A 898 -57.02 -28.12 14.42
CA LEU A 898 -57.84 -29.04 15.22
C LEU A 898 -56.98 -29.64 16.33
N GLY A 899 -57.54 -29.73 17.54
CA GLY A 899 -56.86 -30.31 18.69
C GLY A 899 -56.44 -29.29 19.73
N ASP A 900 -56.13 -29.81 20.92
CA ASP A 900 -55.51 -29.03 22.00
C ASP A 900 -53.98 -29.11 21.87
N GLU A 901 -53.31 -27.99 22.07
CA GLU A 901 -51.85 -27.88 21.96
C GLU A 901 -51.15 -28.85 22.91
N LEU A 902 -50.15 -29.60 22.40
CA LEU A 902 -49.31 -30.52 23.18
C LEU A 902 -50.06 -31.72 23.80
N VAL A 903 -51.26 -32.06 23.32
CA VAL A 903 -52.05 -33.18 23.85
C VAL A 903 -51.99 -34.39 22.90
N SER A 904 -51.51 -35.52 23.40
CA SER A 904 -51.42 -36.78 22.63
C SER A 904 -52.79 -37.46 22.43
N ASP A 905 -53.72 -37.31 23.36
CA ASP A 905 -55.06 -37.92 23.34
C ASP A 905 -56.12 -36.92 22.83
N GLY A 906 -56.53 -37.07 21.56
CA GLY A 906 -57.43 -36.13 20.86
C GLY A 906 -56.79 -35.51 19.60
N GLY A 907 -55.46 -35.49 19.60
CA GLY A 907 -54.56 -35.16 18.51
C GLY A 907 -54.45 -33.67 18.20
N GLU A 908 -53.28 -33.25 17.69
CA GLU A 908 -52.98 -31.87 17.30
C GLU A 908 -52.64 -31.80 15.80
N LEU A 909 -53.35 -30.93 15.09
CA LEU A 909 -53.29 -30.79 13.65
C LEU A 909 -52.87 -29.37 13.27
N ILE A 910 -51.68 -29.19 12.70
CA ILE A 910 -51.08 -27.87 12.40
C ILE A 910 -50.91 -27.69 10.89
N ARG A 911 -51.08 -26.48 10.36
CA ARG A 911 -50.67 -26.10 8.99
C ARG A 911 -49.56 -25.06 8.99
N CYS A 912 -48.72 -25.08 7.94
CA CYS A 912 -47.71 -24.05 7.68
C CYS A 912 -48.12 -23.24 6.44
N ALA A 913 -48.46 -21.96 6.64
CA ALA A 913 -49.20 -21.16 5.66
C ALA A 913 -48.41 -20.88 4.37
N THR A 914 -47.22 -20.27 4.42
CA THR A 914 -46.34 -20.05 3.25
C THR A 914 -44.92 -19.70 3.69
N ILE A 915 -43.92 -20.23 2.98
CA ILE A 915 -42.51 -19.80 3.06
C ILE A 915 -42.09 -19.24 1.71
N THR A 916 -41.40 -18.09 1.73
CA THR A 916 -40.81 -17.48 0.54
C THR A 916 -39.29 -17.64 0.57
N LEU A 917 -38.74 -18.19 -0.51
CA LEU A 917 -37.30 -18.33 -0.72
C LEU A 917 -36.89 -17.48 -1.91
N GLN A 918 -35.89 -16.62 -1.73
CA GLN A 918 -35.40 -15.73 -2.78
C GLN A 918 -33.99 -16.14 -3.20
N GLU A 919 -33.78 -16.33 -4.51
CA GLU A 919 -32.48 -16.69 -5.06
C GLU A 919 -31.45 -15.57 -4.97
N ILE A 920 -30.23 -15.94 -4.59
CA ILE A 920 -29.03 -15.10 -4.54
C ILE A 920 -28.25 -15.32 -5.85
N ILE A 921 -27.81 -14.24 -6.49
CA ILE A 921 -27.09 -14.26 -7.78
C ILE A 921 -25.71 -13.63 -7.63
#